data_AF-A0A6N6KC39-F1
#
_entry.id   AF-A0A6N6KC39-F1
#
_cell.length_a   1.000
_cell.length_b   1.000
_cell.length_c   1.000
_cell.angle_alpha   90.00
_cell.angle_beta   90.00
_cell.angle_gamma   90.00
#
_symmetry.space_group_name_H-M   'P 1'
#
loop_
_entity.id
_entity.type
_entity.pdbx_description
1 polymer ?
#
loop_
_entity_poly.entity_id
_entity_poly.type
_entity_poly.pdbx_seq_one_letter_code
_entity_poly.pdbx_strand_id
1 'polypeptide(L)'
;MLEIRGHARGGQGMVTAFEVLAKIFSQLGDYEVQSFPAFGVERTGAPIQAFLRVARKEILNRSNVYHPHFIIVFDESLLDQVPVFDGLKEGGSLLLNTDRPIKAFKGQCDKVYTVPATKISLDLGLGSKSLPIVNAAMIGAVMRILDADVEIAKKVVAQNVPVKPEANVKSTQVAFESVVGLDNSNELLVEALNTTVEVAEEIPEFSLEENGHHDPKYKVPVWDEPMSKNKTGNWRLLTPSYTTKTPPCSHNCPAGTNVREFVKLAGEQQFDAALDVIFEHNPFPSICGRVCPHFCEQNCNRNSLDKGVNIGAIERFLGDKAKDRVVAEVPVTQKEKVAVIGSGPAGLTAALRLQKKGYATTVFEALPKAGGMMRTGIPKFRLPDEVLDREIADIEKTGVKIELNQRKKVADLEADFDAVITAVGSHIGSSMYLNNEEDLVTEGISFLREFKLFGDRKGIQKGEEVAVIGGGNTAIDVSRTLLRLGAHPTIFYRRTSEQMPAIAHEVEEAYQENVQFEFLKAPISIHKTSEGRIELGLINMELGEKDASGRRKPVKMEGSEHVVIVDRVVAAIGQKFDDFVFNGVEVDPRQGKTDLPSRVPVFCAGDMAWGGTVTEAIGSGNKVAEEVDAFFKKEPYTHEEVLPEVVLPDDINFAYYLPSARHDNKVYYPKDFYENFTEVVAPLKAEQITNEASRCLSCGDCFNCYNCFNYCPDAAVHVDDHGRMRIDYDYCKGCGICVTECPCSSMNFSLS
;
A
#
# COMPACT_ATOMS: atom_id res chain seq x y z
N MET A 1 23.62 -15.90 34.23
CA MET A 1 23.47 -14.74 33.34
C MET A 1 24.67 -13.83 33.57
N LEU A 2 25.45 -13.55 32.52
CA LEU A 2 26.53 -12.57 32.58
C LEU A 2 25.96 -11.17 32.43
N GLU A 3 26.42 -10.25 33.27
CA GLU A 3 26.05 -8.84 33.21
C GLU A 3 27.31 -7.98 33.17
N ILE A 4 27.39 -7.10 32.18
CA ILE A 4 28.55 -6.28 31.87
C ILE A 4 28.14 -4.81 31.90
N ARG A 5 28.95 -3.98 32.56
CA ARG A 5 28.78 -2.51 32.57
C ARG A 5 30.01 -1.83 31.99
N GLY A 6 29.80 -1.10 30.90
CA GLY A 6 30.80 -0.26 30.26
C GLY A 6 30.77 1.17 30.81
N HIS A 7 31.95 1.79 30.92
CA HIS A 7 32.12 3.22 31.16
C HIS A 7 33.05 3.80 30.09
N ALA A 8 32.65 4.90 29.46
CA ALA A 8 33.43 5.58 28.43
C ALA A 8 33.14 7.08 28.42
N ARG A 9 33.89 7.83 27.61
CA ARG A 9 33.51 9.18 27.21
C ARG A 9 32.73 9.14 25.90
N GLY A 10 31.72 10.01 25.78
CA GLY A 10 30.97 10.18 24.54
C GLY A 10 31.90 10.39 23.35
N GLY A 11 31.77 9.55 22.31
CA GLY A 11 32.62 9.57 21.11
C GLY A 11 33.72 8.49 21.03
N GLN A 12 33.94 7.69 22.09
CA GLN A 12 34.94 6.61 22.09
C GLN A 12 34.44 5.26 21.51
N GLY A 13 33.20 5.22 21.02
CA GLY A 13 32.62 4.06 20.33
C GLY A 13 32.12 2.93 21.23
N MET A 14 31.94 3.16 22.54
CA MET A 14 31.50 2.12 23.48
C MET A 14 30.10 1.55 23.17
N VAL A 15 29.14 2.39 22.79
CA VAL A 15 27.78 1.93 22.43
C VAL A 15 27.86 0.93 21.28
N THR A 16 28.57 1.30 20.22
CA THR A 16 28.84 0.42 19.08
C THR A 16 29.58 -0.85 19.51
N ALA A 17 30.54 -0.75 20.44
CA ALA A 17 31.25 -1.93 20.94
C ALA A 17 30.32 -2.92 21.64
N PHE A 18 29.39 -2.43 22.47
CA PHE A 18 28.43 -3.24 23.21
C PHE A 18 27.36 -3.87 22.30
N GLU A 19 26.89 -3.13 21.29
CA GLU A 19 26.01 -3.67 20.25
C GLU A 19 26.69 -4.77 19.42
N VAL A 20 27.96 -4.57 19.06
CA VAL A 20 28.75 -5.56 18.31
C VAL A 20 29.04 -6.78 19.20
N LEU A 21 29.35 -6.60 20.48
CA LEU A 21 29.48 -7.72 21.43
C LEU A 21 28.19 -8.52 21.53
N ALA A 22 27.02 -7.88 21.61
CA ALA A 22 25.73 -8.58 21.62
C ALA A 22 25.57 -9.46 20.36
N LYS A 23 25.88 -8.92 19.18
CA LYS A 23 25.85 -9.66 17.91
C LYS A 23 26.86 -10.81 17.86
N ILE A 24 28.02 -10.65 18.49
CA ILE A 24 29.03 -11.71 18.62
C ILE A 24 28.48 -12.84 19.51
N PHE A 25 27.93 -12.52 20.67
CA PHE A 25 27.37 -13.52 21.58
C PHE A 25 26.16 -14.25 20.99
N SER A 26 25.28 -13.56 20.25
CA SER A 26 24.18 -14.21 19.54
C SER A 26 24.64 -15.17 18.42
N GLN A 27 25.90 -15.10 17.99
CA GLN A 27 26.48 -16.00 17.00
C GLN A 27 27.40 -17.08 17.61
N LEU A 28 27.85 -16.90 18.85
CA LEU A 28 28.73 -17.85 19.57
C LEU A 28 27.98 -19.04 20.20
N GLY A 29 26.65 -19.07 20.17
CA GLY A 29 25.83 -20.18 20.65
C GLY A 29 24.37 -19.79 20.92
N ASP A 30 23.64 -20.63 21.66
CA ASP A 30 22.26 -20.37 22.12
C ASP A 30 22.24 -19.34 23.27
N TYR A 31 22.68 -18.11 22.98
CA TYR A 31 22.65 -17.00 23.91
C TYR A 31 21.59 -15.97 23.51
N GLU A 32 20.71 -15.67 24.45
CA GLU A 32 19.90 -14.47 24.48
C GLU A 32 20.77 -13.30 24.94
N VAL A 33 20.66 -12.18 24.22
CA VAL A 33 21.49 -11.00 24.45
C VAL A 33 20.64 -9.75 24.55
N GLN A 34 21.02 -8.86 25.45
CA GLN A 34 20.39 -7.55 25.58
C GLN A 34 21.50 -6.50 25.74
N SER A 35 21.53 -5.53 24.85
CA SER A 35 22.44 -4.39 24.94
C SER A 35 21.69 -3.08 24.80
N PHE A 36 22.01 -2.13 25.66
CA PHE A 36 21.43 -0.79 25.64
C PHE A 36 22.37 0.19 26.33
N PRO A 37 22.43 1.45 25.87
CA PRO A 37 23.23 2.49 26.49
C PRO A 37 22.47 3.20 27.63
N ALA A 38 23.20 3.84 28.53
CA ALA A 38 22.66 4.85 29.44
C ALA A 38 23.53 6.11 29.41
N PHE A 39 22.93 7.20 28.95
CA PHE A 39 23.53 8.52 28.92
C PHE A 39 22.45 9.59 29.14
N GLY A 40 22.83 10.69 29.77
CA GLY A 40 21.99 11.89 29.88
C GLY A 40 22.08 12.78 28.63
N VAL A 41 21.50 13.97 28.68
CA VAL A 41 21.50 15.00 27.60
C VAL A 41 22.88 15.63 27.30
N GLU A 42 23.96 15.01 27.73
CA GLU A 42 25.30 15.60 27.72
C GLU A 42 26.07 15.39 26.41
N ARG A 43 27.00 16.31 26.08
CA ARG A 43 27.73 16.38 24.80
C ARG A 43 28.91 15.38 24.73
N THR A 44 29.51 15.25 23.54
CA THR A 44 30.77 14.50 23.31
C THR A 44 31.81 14.78 24.40
N GLY A 45 32.37 13.72 24.99
CA GLY A 45 33.34 13.81 26.09
C GLY A 45 32.79 13.56 27.50
N ALA A 46 31.46 13.62 27.69
CA ALA A 46 30.81 13.32 28.97
C ALA A 46 30.92 11.81 29.33
N PRO A 47 31.00 11.45 30.63
CA PRO A 47 30.90 10.07 31.06
C PRO A 47 29.56 9.44 30.62
N ILE A 48 29.64 8.30 29.96
CA ILE A 48 28.49 7.52 29.51
C ILE A 48 28.64 6.06 29.96
N GLN A 49 27.51 5.37 30.06
CA GLN A 49 27.45 3.94 30.37
C GLN A 49 26.84 3.14 29.24
N ALA A 50 27.21 1.88 29.15
CA ALA A 50 26.52 0.90 28.32
C ALA A 50 26.41 -0.41 29.06
N PHE A 51 25.36 -1.16 28.77
CA PHE A 51 25.06 -2.40 29.45
C PHE A 51 24.94 -3.53 28.44
N LEU A 52 25.41 -4.71 28.84
CA LEU A 52 25.27 -5.94 28.08
C LEU A 52 24.91 -7.07 29.04
N ARG A 53 23.83 -7.78 28.73
CA ARG A 53 23.46 -9.04 29.36
C ARG A 53 23.57 -10.17 28.36
N VAL A 54 24.09 -11.30 28.83
CA VAL A 54 24.21 -12.54 28.04
C VAL A 54 23.72 -13.70 28.89
N ALA A 55 22.71 -14.42 28.41
CA ALA A 55 22.09 -15.54 29.11
C ALA A 55 21.72 -16.66 28.14
N ARG A 56 21.57 -17.91 28.61
CA ARG A 56 21.05 -19.04 27.80
C ARG A 56 19.51 -19.15 27.81
N LYS A 57 18.84 -18.23 28.50
CA LYS A 57 17.38 -18.14 28.63
C LYS A 57 16.95 -16.71 28.36
N GLU A 58 15.67 -16.52 28.07
CA GLU A 58 15.08 -15.21 27.81
C GLU A 58 15.41 -14.18 28.89
N ILE A 59 15.83 -12.99 28.48
CA ILE A 59 16.19 -11.89 29.38
C ILE A 59 14.97 -10.99 29.57
N LEU A 60 14.27 -11.15 30.70
CA LEU A 60 13.09 -10.35 31.03
C LEU A 60 13.42 -9.03 31.72
N ASN A 61 14.58 -8.92 32.37
CA ASN A 61 15.00 -7.70 33.06
C ASN A 61 15.49 -6.65 32.05
N ARG A 62 14.82 -5.49 32.00
CA ARG A 62 15.17 -4.34 31.13
C ARG A 62 15.79 -3.16 31.87
N SER A 63 16.09 -3.31 33.16
CA SER A 63 16.68 -2.27 34.00
C SER A 63 18.18 -2.12 33.74
N ASN A 64 18.81 -1.03 34.19
CA ASN A 64 20.27 -0.88 34.14
C ASN A 64 20.99 -2.03 34.88
N VAL A 65 22.26 -2.27 34.54
CA VAL A 65 23.09 -3.25 35.27
C VAL A 65 23.69 -2.56 36.50
N TYR A 66 23.00 -2.72 37.63
CA TYR A 66 23.45 -2.21 38.93
C TYR A 66 24.53 -3.11 39.55
N HIS A 67 24.45 -4.43 39.32
CA HIS A 67 25.36 -5.42 39.90
C HIS A 67 26.18 -6.18 38.84
N PRO A 68 27.15 -5.53 38.16
CA PRO A 68 27.90 -6.17 37.09
C PRO A 68 28.81 -7.28 37.60
N HIS A 69 29.01 -8.31 36.77
CA HIS A 69 30.07 -9.30 36.91
C HIS A 69 31.38 -8.78 36.30
N PHE A 70 31.25 -7.96 35.25
CA PHE A 70 32.37 -7.44 34.48
C PHE A 70 32.20 -5.95 34.19
N ILE A 71 33.21 -5.17 34.54
CA ILE A 71 33.27 -3.74 34.21
C ILE A 71 34.29 -3.52 33.10
N ILE A 72 33.92 -2.72 32.10
CA ILE A 72 34.81 -2.36 30.99
C ILE A 72 34.97 -0.84 30.94
N VAL A 73 36.19 -0.33 31.06
CA VAL A 73 36.49 1.10 31.09
C VAL A 73 37.32 1.49 29.87
N PHE A 74 36.74 2.32 29.01
CA PHE A 74 37.36 2.77 27.75
C PHE A 74 38.33 3.94 27.95
N ASP A 75 38.24 4.62 29.10
CA ASP A 75 39.07 5.78 29.46
C ASP A 75 39.44 5.74 30.94
N GLU A 76 40.73 5.60 31.24
CA GLU A 76 41.24 5.51 32.61
C GLU A 76 40.84 6.69 33.50
N SER A 77 40.68 7.88 32.94
CA SER A 77 40.33 9.08 33.74
C SER A 77 38.96 8.99 34.41
N LEU A 78 38.11 8.04 34.01
CA LEU A 78 36.79 7.82 34.61
C LEU A 78 36.86 7.17 35.99
N LEU A 79 37.94 6.47 36.32
CA LEU A 79 38.12 5.82 37.63
C LEU A 79 38.05 6.83 38.78
N ASP A 80 38.50 8.07 38.54
CA ASP A 80 38.51 9.14 39.54
C ASP A 80 37.30 10.09 39.43
N GLN A 81 36.46 9.95 38.40
CA GLN A 81 35.39 10.92 38.09
C GLN A 81 33.99 10.39 38.35
N VAL A 82 33.79 9.08 38.19
CA VAL A 82 32.50 8.43 38.40
C VAL A 82 32.70 7.19 39.25
N PRO A 83 31.68 6.74 40.00
CA PRO A 83 31.80 5.58 40.86
C PRO A 83 31.78 4.29 40.00
N VAL A 84 32.91 4.01 39.35
CA VAL A 84 33.03 2.92 38.37
C VAL A 84 32.70 1.56 38.99
N PHE A 85 33.11 1.35 40.24
CA PHE A 85 33.04 0.07 40.96
C PHE A 85 31.71 -0.20 41.68
N ASP A 86 30.77 0.75 41.70
CA ASP A 86 29.53 0.62 42.46
C ASP A 86 28.72 -0.62 42.07
N GLY A 87 28.44 -1.49 43.04
CA GLY A 87 27.69 -2.71 42.83
C GLY A 87 28.44 -3.84 42.13
N LEU A 88 29.74 -3.70 41.84
CA LEU A 88 30.54 -4.81 41.30
C LEU A 88 30.43 -6.03 42.23
N LYS A 89 30.04 -7.19 41.67
CA LYS A 89 29.89 -8.44 42.42
C LYS A 89 31.23 -8.89 43.01
N GLU A 90 31.19 -9.54 44.16
CA GLU A 90 32.37 -10.14 44.80
C GLU A 90 33.05 -11.12 43.81
N GLY A 91 34.38 -11.03 43.64
CA GLY A 91 35.10 -11.79 42.61
C GLY A 91 34.91 -11.30 41.17
N GLY A 92 34.25 -10.15 40.99
CA GLY A 92 34.05 -9.49 39.70
C GLY A 92 35.33 -8.91 39.10
N SER A 93 35.25 -8.61 37.80
CA SER A 93 36.42 -8.26 36.98
C SER A 93 36.36 -6.84 36.42
N LEU A 94 37.53 -6.24 36.19
CA LEU A 94 37.71 -4.97 35.47
C LEU A 94 38.58 -5.18 34.23
N LEU A 95 38.14 -4.67 33.07
CA LEU A 95 38.99 -4.43 31.91
C LEU A 95 39.19 -2.93 31.72
N LEU A 96 40.45 -2.49 31.65
CA LEU A 96 40.83 -1.09 31.55
C LEU A 96 41.68 -0.81 30.30
N ASN A 97 41.28 0.22 29.54
CA ASN A 97 42.11 0.78 28.48
C ASN A 97 43.22 1.66 29.07
N THR A 98 44.45 1.14 29.15
CA THR A 98 45.61 1.84 29.73
C THR A 98 46.92 1.24 29.23
N ASP A 99 47.99 2.05 29.22
CA ASP A 99 49.38 1.64 29.01
C ASP A 99 50.17 1.48 30.32
N ARG A 100 49.55 1.78 31.47
CA ARG A 100 50.18 1.64 32.79
C ARG A 100 50.27 0.16 33.19
N PRO A 101 51.30 -0.22 33.96
CA PRO A 101 51.44 -1.59 34.43
C PRO A 101 50.29 -1.96 35.38
N ILE A 102 49.76 -3.19 35.24
CA ILE A 102 48.65 -3.73 36.05
C ILE A 102 48.81 -3.54 37.57
N LYS A 103 50.06 -3.52 38.07
CA LYS A 103 50.37 -3.28 39.48
C LYS A 103 49.84 -1.92 40.00
N ALA A 104 49.63 -0.95 39.11
CA ALA A 104 49.12 0.37 39.44
C ALA A 104 47.64 0.37 39.88
N PHE A 105 46.89 -0.70 39.56
CA PHE A 105 45.46 -0.82 39.84
C PHE A 105 45.15 -1.91 40.87
N LYS A 106 46.19 -2.46 41.50
CA LYS A 106 46.08 -3.54 42.48
C LYS A 106 45.35 -3.02 43.74
N GLY A 107 44.24 -3.66 44.10
CA GLY A 107 43.42 -3.31 45.27
C GLY A 107 42.13 -2.53 44.95
N GLN A 108 41.85 -2.23 43.68
CA GLN A 108 40.58 -1.60 43.27
C GLN A 108 39.47 -2.63 42.98
N CYS A 109 39.84 -3.82 42.49
CA CYS A 109 38.97 -4.99 42.38
C CYS A 109 39.82 -6.28 42.34
N ASP A 110 39.19 -7.42 42.57
CA ASP A 110 39.88 -8.72 42.72
C ASP A 110 40.61 -9.16 41.45
N LYS A 111 40.02 -8.89 40.29
CA LYS A 111 40.55 -9.29 38.98
C LYS A 111 40.64 -8.08 38.07
N VAL A 112 41.85 -7.72 37.67
CA VAL A 112 42.12 -6.58 36.78
C VAL A 112 42.76 -7.09 35.49
N TYR A 113 42.28 -6.59 34.36
CA TYR A 113 42.83 -6.79 33.04
C TYR A 113 43.11 -5.43 32.40
N THR A 114 44.23 -5.31 31.69
CA THR A 114 44.61 -4.06 31.01
C THR A 114 44.92 -4.31 29.55
N VAL A 115 44.55 -3.37 28.68
CA VAL A 115 44.89 -3.38 27.26
C VAL A 115 45.22 -1.95 26.79
N PRO A 116 46.28 -1.72 26.01
CA PRO A 116 46.61 -0.38 25.50
C PRO A 116 45.77 -0.04 24.25
N ALA A 117 44.45 -0.13 24.34
CA ALA A 117 43.53 -0.02 23.20
C ALA A 117 43.61 1.34 22.48
N THR A 118 43.84 2.44 23.21
CA THR A 118 44.09 3.76 22.61
C THR A 118 45.33 3.75 21.72
N LYS A 119 46.43 3.16 22.20
CA LYS A 119 47.67 3.08 21.42
C LYS A 119 47.49 2.20 20.19
N ILE A 120 46.89 1.02 20.34
CA ILE A 120 46.61 0.08 19.25
C ILE A 120 45.78 0.77 18.16
N SER A 121 44.73 1.49 18.56
CA SER A 121 43.83 2.16 17.61
C SER A 121 44.53 3.29 16.86
N LEU A 122 45.34 4.11 17.55
CA LEU A 122 46.10 5.20 16.92
C LEU A 122 47.18 4.68 15.96
N ASP A 123 47.90 3.61 16.31
CA ASP A 123 48.92 2.99 15.46
C ASP A 123 48.33 2.42 14.16
N LEU A 124 47.06 2.01 14.19
CA LEU A 124 46.30 1.52 13.04
C LEU A 124 45.48 2.61 12.33
N GLY A 125 45.60 3.87 12.76
CA GLY A 125 44.90 5.02 12.16
C GLY A 125 43.39 5.03 12.39
N LEU A 126 42.93 4.48 13.51
CA LEU A 126 41.53 4.45 13.94
C LEU A 126 41.26 5.60 14.93
N GLY A 127 40.56 6.64 14.47
CA GLY A 127 40.31 7.87 15.23
C GLY A 127 41.45 8.89 15.13
N SER A 128 41.48 9.83 16.06
CA SER A 128 42.50 10.90 16.14
C SER A 128 43.07 10.98 17.56
N LYS A 129 44.19 11.71 17.75
CA LYS A 129 44.77 11.89 19.09
C LYS A 129 43.81 12.53 20.11
N SER A 130 42.88 13.37 19.64
CA SER A 130 41.86 14.02 20.48
C SER A 130 40.61 13.16 20.69
N LEU A 131 40.36 12.18 19.82
CA LEU A 131 39.23 11.25 19.93
C LEU A 131 39.61 9.88 19.33
N PRO A 132 40.28 9.01 20.11
CA PRO A 132 40.62 7.68 19.66
C PRO A 132 39.35 6.81 19.61
N ILE A 133 39.20 6.01 18.56
CA ILE A 133 38.08 5.08 18.39
C ILE A 133 38.58 3.70 18.77
N VAL A 134 38.28 3.26 19.99
CA VAL A 134 38.89 2.06 20.59
C VAL A 134 37.97 0.84 20.60
N ASN A 135 36.77 0.96 20.04
CA ASN A 135 35.73 -0.08 20.04
C ASN A 135 36.24 -1.45 19.59
N ALA A 136 36.90 -1.57 18.43
CA ALA A 136 37.38 -2.84 17.89
C ALA A 136 38.47 -3.47 18.78
N ALA A 137 39.40 -2.67 19.29
CA ALA A 137 40.40 -3.14 20.25
C ALA A 137 39.76 -3.64 21.55
N MET A 138 38.79 -2.90 22.10
CA MET A 138 38.11 -3.29 23.34
C MET A 138 37.30 -4.58 23.16
N ILE A 139 36.66 -4.79 22.01
CA ILE A 139 35.98 -6.05 21.67
C ILE A 139 36.98 -7.22 21.71
N GLY A 140 38.14 -7.09 21.06
CA GLY A 140 39.18 -8.12 21.06
C GLY A 140 39.66 -8.48 22.46
N ALA A 141 39.85 -7.48 23.32
CA ALA A 141 40.25 -7.70 24.71
C ALA A 141 39.18 -8.44 25.53
N VAL A 142 37.90 -8.08 25.35
CA VAL A 142 36.77 -8.77 25.98
C VAL A 142 36.71 -10.24 25.57
N MET A 143 36.90 -10.52 24.27
CA MET A 143 36.88 -11.90 23.77
C MET A 143 37.99 -12.75 24.37
N ARG A 144 39.19 -12.17 24.55
CA ARG A 144 40.31 -12.86 25.20
C ARG A 144 40.01 -13.21 26.65
N ILE A 145 39.39 -12.29 27.38
CA ILE A 145 39.08 -12.45 28.82
C ILE A 145 37.95 -13.47 29.04
N LEU A 146 37.00 -13.56 28.11
CA LEU A 146 35.88 -14.49 28.18
C LEU A 146 36.19 -15.85 27.52
N ASP A 147 37.44 -16.05 27.08
CA ASP A 147 37.92 -17.26 26.39
C ASP A 147 37.03 -17.68 25.20
N ALA A 148 36.62 -16.70 24.38
CA ALA A 148 35.72 -16.92 23.26
C ALA A 148 36.38 -16.60 21.90
N ASP A 149 35.84 -17.20 20.84
CA ASP A 149 36.49 -17.27 19.52
C ASP A 149 36.67 -15.89 18.87
N VAL A 150 37.94 -15.51 18.68
CA VAL A 150 38.35 -14.24 18.07
C VAL A 150 37.99 -14.16 16.57
N GLU A 151 37.90 -15.29 15.86
CA GLU A 151 37.56 -15.28 14.43
C GLU A 151 36.11 -14.85 14.18
N ILE A 152 35.20 -15.25 15.07
CA ILE A 152 33.81 -14.78 15.04
C ILE A 152 33.78 -13.26 15.32
N ALA A 153 34.53 -12.80 16.32
CA ALA A 153 34.60 -11.36 16.61
C ALA A 153 35.16 -10.56 15.44
N LYS A 154 36.21 -11.04 14.76
CA LYS A 154 36.76 -10.40 13.56
C LYS A 154 35.73 -10.32 12.43
N LYS A 155 35.01 -11.41 12.17
CA LYS A 155 33.96 -11.45 11.15
C LYS A 155 32.83 -10.45 11.45
N VAL A 156 32.32 -10.43 12.68
CA VAL A 156 31.21 -9.54 13.07
C VAL A 156 31.67 -8.08 13.09
N VAL A 157 32.89 -7.78 13.56
CA VAL A 157 33.47 -6.43 13.53
C VAL A 157 33.61 -5.93 12.08
N ALA A 158 34.10 -6.76 11.15
CA ALA A 158 34.23 -6.38 9.74
C ALA A 158 32.87 -6.02 9.10
N GLN A 159 31.80 -6.70 9.49
CA GLN A 159 30.45 -6.49 8.96
C GLN A 159 29.73 -5.29 9.59
N ASN A 160 30.03 -4.96 10.84
CA ASN A 160 29.26 -3.99 11.63
C ASN A 160 30.00 -2.69 11.94
N VAL A 161 31.29 -2.60 11.61
CA VAL A 161 32.09 -1.37 11.71
C VAL A 161 32.60 -1.00 10.30
N PRO A 162 31.79 -0.27 9.49
CA PRO A 162 32.02 -0.10 8.06
C PRO A 162 33.22 0.81 7.71
N VAL A 163 33.68 1.63 8.67
CA VAL A 163 34.78 2.58 8.46
C VAL A 163 36.11 1.86 8.70
N LYS A 164 36.94 1.69 7.65
CA LYS A 164 38.25 0.99 7.71
C LYS A 164 38.15 -0.45 8.28
N PRO A 165 37.37 -1.34 7.65
CA PRO A 165 37.07 -2.67 8.20
C PRO A 165 38.33 -3.53 8.44
N GLU A 166 39.30 -3.50 7.52
CA GLU A 166 40.56 -4.25 7.68
C GLU A 166 41.38 -3.79 8.88
N ALA A 167 41.43 -2.47 9.13
CA ALA A 167 42.13 -1.90 10.26
C ALA A 167 41.44 -2.24 11.59
N ASN A 168 40.09 -2.26 11.62
CA ASN A 168 39.33 -2.70 12.79
C ASN A 168 39.53 -4.18 13.08
N VAL A 169 39.51 -5.06 12.07
CA VAL A 169 39.80 -6.49 12.23
C VAL A 169 41.20 -6.70 12.81
N LYS A 170 42.19 -5.98 12.29
CA LYS A 170 43.57 -6.02 12.80
C LYS A 170 43.65 -5.49 14.23
N SER A 171 42.91 -4.42 14.55
CA SER A 171 42.82 -3.86 15.90
C SER A 171 42.23 -4.85 16.90
N THR A 172 41.19 -5.60 16.51
CA THR A 172 40.60 -6.67 17.31
C THR A 172 41.63 -7.76 17.61
N GLN A 173 42.36 -8.24 16.59
CA GLN A 173 43.37 -9.29 16.76
C GLN A 173 44.52 -8.84 17.68
N VAL A 174 45.09 -7.66 17.42
CA VAL A 174 46.23 -7.14 18.19
C VAL A 174 45.83 -6.93 19.65
N ALA A 175 44.62 -6.43 19.91
CA ALA A 175 44.14 -6.25 21.28
C ALA A 175 43.85 -7.57 22.00
N PHE A 176 43.33 -8.58 21.30
CA PHE A 176 43.14 -9.93 21.84
C PHE A 176 44.46 -10.54 22.33
N GLU A 177 45.55 -10.32 21.60
CA GLU A 177 46.90 -10.80 21.96
C GLU A 177 47.59 -9.94 23.03
N SER A 178 47.17 -8.68 23.19
CA SER A 178 47.83 -7.69 24.06
C SER A 178 47.22 -7.55 25.45
N VAL A 179 46.25 -8.39 25.82
CA VAL A 179 45.63 -8.36 27.16
C VAL A 179 46.62 -8.82 28.24
N VAL A 180 46.80 -8.00 29.27
CA VAL A 180 47.61 -8.31 30.45
C VAL A 180 46.69 -8.59 31.64
N GLY A 181 47.07 -9.54 32.50
CA GLY A 181 46.30 -9.93 33.70
C GLY A 181 45.61 -11.30 33.63
N LEU A 182 45.88 -12.08 32.58
CA LEU A 182 45.28 -13.40 32.32
C LEU A 182 45.72 -14.50 33.31
N ASP A 183 46.73 -14.25 34.14
CA ASP A 183 47.18 -15.19 35.18
C ASP A 183 46.15 -15.35 36.32
N ASN A 184 45.13 -14.48 36.38
CA ASN A 184 44.01 -14.55 37.32
C ASN A 184 42.82 -15.29 36.67
N SER A 185 42.31 -16.34 37.32
CA SER A 185 41.24 -17.17 36.74
C SER A 185 39.94 -16.37 36.54
N ASN A 186 39.36 -16.46 35.35
CA ASN A 186 38.11 -15.80 34.96
C ASN A 186 36.86 -16.61 35.35
N GLU A 187 36.98 -17.50 36.35
CA GLU A 187 35.97 -18.51 36.72
C GLU A 187 34.56 -17.93 36.86
N LEU A 188 34.38 -16.82 37.59
CA LEU A 188 33.07 -16.16 37.78
C LEU A 188 32.46 -15.66 36.46
N LEU A 189 33.27 -15.17 35.52
CA LEU A 189 32.77 -14.70 34.22
C LEU A 189 32.34 -15.88 33.34
N VAL A 190 33.15 -16.93 33.31
CA VAL A 190 32.89 -18.17 32.54
C VAL A 190 31.70 -18.93 33.12
N GLU A 191 31.59 -18.97 34.46
CA GLU A 191 30.44 -19.54 35.16
C GLU A 191 29.18 -18.73 34.88
N ALA A 192 29.22 -17.39 35.00
CA ALA A 192 28.05 -16.54 34.74
C ALA A 192 27.54 -16.65 33.29
N LEU A 193 28.44 -16.83 32.31
CA LEU A 193 28.13 -17.14 30.91
C LEU A 193 27.44 -18.50 30.74
N ASN A 194 27.88 -19.52 31.49
CA ASN A 194 27.39 -20.89 31.34
C ASN A 194 26.27 -21.29 32.32
N THR A 195 25.91 -20.41 33.25
CA THR A 195 24.87 -20.66 34.27
C THR A 195 23.48 -20.77 33.63
N THR A 196 22.77 -21.87 33.92
CA THR A 196 21.38 -22.15 33.47
C THR A 196 20.33 -22.06 34.59
N VAL A 197 20.77 -21.90 35.84
CA VAL A 197 19.94 -21.82 37.04
C VAL A 197 19.64 -20.36 37.37
N GLU A 198 18.37 -20.03 37.62
CA GLU A 198 17.99 -18.77 38.25
C GLU A 198 18.39 -18.82 39.72
N VAL A 199 19.41 -18.04 40.11
CA VAL A 199 19.50 -17.61 41.49
C VAL A 199 18.51 -16.46 41.59
N ALA A 200 17.34 -16.71 42.17
CA ALA A 200 16.48 -15.63 42.62
C ALA A 200 17.33 -14.79 43.58
N GLU A 201 17.69 -13.56 43.19
CA GLU A 201 18.17 -12.60 44.16
C GLU A 201 17.04 -12.42 45.18
N GLU A 202 17.28 -12.81 46.43
CA GLU A 202 16.39 -12.46 47.52
C GLU A 202 16.21 -10.95 47.47
N ILE A 203 15.02 -10.52 47.08
CA ILE A 203 14.61 -9.12 47.18
C ILE A 203 14.81 -8.77 48.65
N PRO A 204 15.70 -7.82 49.00
CA PRO A 204 15.87 -7.44 50.38
C PRO A 204 14.50 -7.07 50.91
N GLU A 205 14.08 -7.72 52.00
CA GLU A 205 12.81 -7.45 52.62
C GLU A 205 12.83 -5.98 53.07
N PHE A 206 12.21 -5.11 52.27
CA PHE A 206 12.18 -3.69 52.55
C PHE A 206 11.14 -3.50 53.65
N SER A 207 11.55 -3.69 54.90
CA SER A 207 10.77 -3.18 56.02
C SER A 207 10.83 -1.66 55.92
N LEU A 208 9.70 -1.05 55.55
CA LEU A 208 9.47 0.34 55.86
C LEU A 208 9.40 0.41 57.38
N GLU A 209 10.53 0.59 58.05
CA GLU A 209 10.49 1.16 59.37
C GLU A 209 9.78 2.51 59.23
N GLU A 210 8.64 2.65 59.91
CA GLU A 210 7.92 3.91 60.11
C GLU A 210 8.79 4.89 60.92
N ASN A 211 9.99 5.20 60.45
CA ASN A 211 10.77 6.30 60.99
C ASN A 211 10.32 7.56 60.26
N GLY A 212 9.30 8.20 60.85
CA GLY A 212 8.87 9.57 60.58
C GLY A 212 9.94 10.61 60.89
N HIS A 213 11.13 10.44 60.34
CA HIS A 213 12.23 11.38 60.39
C HIS A 213 12.57 11.80 58.96
N HIS A 214 11.99 12.92 58.54
CA HIS A 214 12.58 13.74 57.50
C HIS A 214 14.02 14.07 57.92
N ASP A 215 15.01 13.43 57.30
CA ASP A 215 16.40 13.83 57.43
C ASP A 215 16.53 15.28 56.91
N PRO A 216 16.85 16.28 57.76
CA PRO A 216 16.91 17.68 57.35
C PRO A 216 18.02 17.97 56.33
N LYS A 217 18.95 17.03 56.08
CA LYS A 217 20.01 17.18 55.08
C LYS A 217 19.52 17.03 53.65
N TYR A 218 18.51 16.21 53.41
CA TYR A 218 18.01 15.97 52.07
C TYR A 218 16.75 16.81 51.87
N LYS A 219 16.95 18.03 51.35
CA LYS A 219 15.86 18.76 50.68
C LYS A 219 15.51 18.00 49.40
N VAL A 220 14.75 16.91 49.51
CA VAL A 220 14.08 16.34 48.36
C VAL A 220 13.10 17.41 47.86
N PRO A 221 13.19 17.85 46.61
CA PRO A 221 12.21 18.80 46.08
C PRO A 221 10.84 18.13 46.16
N VAL A 222 9.99 18.60 47.08
CA VAL A 222 8.62 18.12 47.20
C VAL A 222 7.78 19.06 46.36
N TRP A 223 7.09 18.52 45.35
CA TRP A 223 6.12 19.28 44.58
C TRP A 223 4.83 19.38 45.41
N ASP A 224 4.52 20.58 45.89
CA ASP A 224 3.38 20.91 46.77
C ASP A 224 2.19 21.50 46.00
N GLU A 225 2.29 21.59 44.68
CA GLU A 225 1.28 22.12 43.79
C GLU A 225 0.51 20.98 43.08
N PRO A 226 -0.68 21.22 42.51
CA PRO A 226 -1.35 20.23 41.68
C PRO A 226 -0.48 19.84 40.47
N MET A 227 -0.52 18.57 40.05
CA MET A 227 0.20 18.12 38.85
C MET A 227 -0.25 18.85 37.57
N SER A 228 -1.44 19.46 37.56
CA SER A 228 -1.90 20.33 36.47
C SER A 228 -1.06 21.60 36.30
N LYS A 229 -0.23 22.00 37.27
CA LYS A 229 0.75 23.09 37.11
C LYS A 229 2.11 22.59 36.59
N ASN A 230 2.37 21.29 36.63
CA ASN A 230 3.64 20.71 36.25
C ASN A 230 3.65 20.40 34.74
N LYS A 231 4.25 21.29 33.94
CA LYS A 231 4.36 21.15 32.49
C LYS A 231 5.42 20.11 32.11
N THR A 232 5.05 18.84 32.18
CA THR A 232 5.93 17.68 31.92
C THR A 232 6.30 17.48 30.45
N GLY A 233 5.76 18.31 29.56
CA GLY A 233 5.96 18.24 28.12
C GLY A 233 7.42 18.32 27.69
N ASN A 234 8.25 19.07 28.41
CA ASN A 234 9.69 19.19 28.12
C ASN A 234 10.49 17.90 28.37
N TRP A 235 9.88 16.87 28.96
CA TRP A 235 10.51 15.57 29.18
C TRP A 235 10.43 14.65 27.96
N ARG A 236 9.65 15.02 26.94
CA ARG A 236 9.46 14.20 25.74
C ARG A 236 10.73 14.12 24.91
N LEU A 237 11.05 12.91 24.46
CA LEU A 237 12.03 12.63 23.40
C LEU A 237 11.37 12.42 22.03
N LEU A 238 10.11 11.98 22.06
CA LEU A 238 9.31 11.65 20.89
C LEU A 238 8.00 12.42 20.96
N THR A 239 7.54 12.94 19.83
CA THR A 239 6.35 13.77 19.74
C THR A 239 5.27 13.01 18.98
N PRO A 240 4.15 12.64 19.65
CA PRO A 240 2.99 12.12 18.95
C PRO A 240 2.30 13.25 18.20
N SER A 241 1.79 12.96 17.00
CA SER A 241 0.99 13.90 16.22
C SER A 241 -0.12 13.17 15.49
N TYR A 242 -1.24 13.84 15.27
CA TYR A 242 -2.29 13.35 14.38
C TYR A 242 -1.86 13.61 12.94
N THR A 243 -1.90 12.57 12.12
CA THR A 243 -1.57 12.64 10.71
C THR A 243 -2.64 11.93 9.91
N THR A 244 -3.13 12.58 8.86
CA THR A 244 -4.02 11.93 7.90
C THR A 244 -3.17 11.19 6.88
N LYS A 245 -3.31 9.87 6.84
CA LYS A 245 -2.65 8.97 5.88
C LYS A 245 -3.63 8.55 4.79
N THR A 246 -3.09 8.03 3.69
CA THR A 246 -3.92 7.62 2.55
C THR A 246 -4.50 6.23 2.81
N PRO A 247 -5.83 6.05 2.72
CA PRO A 247 -6.44 4.74 2.87
C PRO A 247 -6.29 3.94 1.57
N PRO A 248 -6.12 2.61 1.65
CA PRO A 248 -5.87 1.78 0.47
C PRO A 248 -7.04 1.79 -0.52
N CYS A 249 -8.28 1.98 -0.03
CA CYS A 249 -9.45 2.06 -0.89
C CYS A 249 -9.48 3.29 -1.79
N SER A 250 -8.98 4.44 -1.32
CA SER A 250 -8.91 5.67 -2.12
C SER A 250 -7.66 5.69 -3.02
N HIS A 251 -6.53 5.18 -2.51
CA HIS A 251 -5.32 5.03 -3.32
C HIS A 251 -5.55 4.16 -4.56
N ASN A 252 -6.27 3.05 -4.40
CA ASN A 252 -6.54 2.12 -5.50
C ASN A 252 -7.76 2.50 -6.36
N CYS A 253 -8.39 3.64 -6.13
CA CYS A 253 -9.51 4.09 -6.97
C CYS A 253 -8.97 4.81 -8.22
N PRO A 254 -9.07 4.22 -9.44
CA PRO A 254 -8.47 4.84 -10.62
C PRO A 254 -9.09 6.19 -10.98
N ALA A 255 -10.37 6.41 -10.64
CA ALA A 255 -11.04 7.68 -10.82
C ALA A 255 -10.50 8.82 -9.92
N GLY A 256 -9.80 8.48 -8.82
CA GLY A 256 -9.32 9.43 -7.82
C GLY A 256 -10.32 9.76 -6.70
N THR A 257 -11.42 9.01 -6.59
CA THR A 257 -12.48 9.27 -5.60
C THR A 257 -11.98 9.04 -4.16
N ASN A 258 -12.33 9.96 -3.25
CA ASN A 258 -12.09 9.79 -1.82
C ASN A 258 -13.09 8.80 -1.21
N VAL A 259 -12.77 7.51 -1.32
CA VAL A 259 -13.62 6.40 -0.88
C VAL A 259 -13.88 6.43 0.62
N ARG A 260 -12.86 6.71 1.43
CA ARG A 260 -13.03 6.75 2.90
C ARG A 260 -14.06 7.78 3.31
N GLU A 261 -14.02 8.97 2.70
CA GLU A 261 -14.90 10.08 3.08
C GLU A 261 -16.36 9.82 2.71
N PHE A 262 -16.65 9.40 1.46
CA PHE A 262 -18.07 9.16 1.12
C PHE A 262 -18.65 7.97 1.88
N VAL A 263 -17.84 6.95 2.20
CA VAL A 263 -18.29 5.82 3.02
C VAL A 263 -18.59 6.29 4.44
N LYS A 264 -17.72 7.12 5.03
CA LYS A 264 -17.98 7.73 6.35
C LYS A 264 -19.30 8.51 6.35
N LEU A 265 -19.49 9.42 5.40
CA LEU A 265 -20.71 10.22 5.27
C LEU A 265 -21.97 9.36 5.06
N ALA A 266 -21.86 8.26 4.30
CA ALA A 266 -22.95 7.29 4.14
C ALA A 266 -23.31 6.57 5.45
N GLY A 267 -22.31 6.25 6.29
CA GLY A 267 -22.51 5.71 7.64
C GLY A 267 -23.19 6.71 8.58
N GLU A 268 -22.92 8.01 8.40
CA GLU A 268 -23.58 9.10 9.12
C GLU A 268 -24.95 9.50 8.51
N GLN A 269 -25.43 8.77 7.49
CA GLN A 269 -26.66 9.05 6.74
C GLN A 269 -26.68 10.41 6.02
N GLN A 270 -25.51 11.03 5.84
CA GLN A 270 -25.32 12.26 5.07
C GLN A 270 -25.17 11.93 3.59
N PHE A 271 -26.21 11.32 3.01
CA PHE A 271 -26.14 10.74 1.66
C PHE A 271 -25.86 11.78 0.56
N ASP A 272 -26.39 13.00 0.68
CA ASP A 272 -26.19 14.03 -0.34
C ASP A 272 -24.74 14.53 -0.33
N ALA A 273 -24.15 14.72 0.86
CA ALA A 273 -22.75 15.07 1.03
C ALA A 273 -21.82 13.94 0.56
N ALA A 274 -22.16 12.68 0.88
CA ALA A 274 -21.42 11.51 0.38
C ALA A 274 -21.39 11.47 -1.14
N LEU A 275 -22.53 11.76 -1.78
CA LEU A 275 -22.65 11.83 -3.22
C LEU A 275 -21.83 12.99 -3.83
N ASP A 276 -21.80 14.15 -3.18
CA ASP A 276 -20.96 15.29 -3.61
C ASP A 276 -19.48 14.92 -3.67
N VAL A 277 -18.97 14.22 -2.66
CA VAL A 277 -17.58 13.70 -2.63
C VAL A 277 -17.30 12.79 -3.82
N ILE A 278 -18.26 11.95 -4.22
CA ILE A 278 -18.09 11.10 -5.41
C ILE A 278 -18.02 11.96 -6.68
N PHE A 279 -18.91 12.94 -6.83
CA PHE A 279 -18.98 13.80 -8.02
C PHE A 279 -17.77 14.72 -8.25
N GLU A 280 -16.96 14.97 -7.22
CA GLU A 280 -15.67 15.65 -7.37
C GLU A 280 -14.82 14.99 -8.46
N HIS A 281 -14.81 13.65 -8.51
CA HIS A 281 -13.95 12.88 -9.41
C HIS A 281 -14.74 11.97 -10.36
N ASN A 282 -15.80 11.31 -9.90
CA ASN A 282 -16.61 10.38 -10.68
C ASN A 282 -17.98 10.98 -11.06
N PRO A 283 -18.24 11.31 -12.34
CA PRO A 283 -19.55 11.78 -12.77
C PRO A 283 -20.61 10.68 -12.98
N PHE A 284 -20.22 9.42 -12.79
CA PHE A 284 -21.02 8.24 -13.11
C PHE A 284 -21.20 7.28 -11.91
N PRO A 285 -21.63 7.75 -10.73
CA PRO A 285 -21.73 6.90 -9.53
C PRO A 285 -22.67 5.70 -9.73
N SER A 286 -23.83 5.87 -10.38
CA SER A 286 -24.74 4.74 -10.61
C SER A 286 -24.17 3.70 -11.56
N ILE A 287 -23.39 4.13 -12.57
CA ILE A 287 -22.75 3.22 -13.51
C ILE A 287 -21.57 2.51 -12.83
N CYS A 288 -20.66 3.23 -12.19
CA CYS A 288 -19.49 2.65 -11.52
C CYS A 288 -19.90 1.67 -10.41
N GLY A 289 -20.95 1.97 -9.64
CA GLY A 289 -21.54 1.06 -8.67
C GLY A 289 -22.10 -0.26 -9.25
N ARG A 290 -22.23 -0.38 -10.58
CA ARG A 290 -22.71 -1.58 -11.29
C ARG A 290 -21.63 -2.33 -12.05
N VAL A 291 -20.65 -1.62 -12.62
CA VAL A 291 -19.73 -2.18 -13.63
C VAL A 291 -18.26 -2.12 -13.24
N CYS A 292 -17.93 -1.43 -12.15
CA CYS A 292 -16.56 -1.35 -11.68
C CYS A 292 -16.10 -2.72 -11.12
N PRO A 293 -14.83 -3.12 -11.32
CA PRO A 293 -14.25 -4.27 -10.61
C PRO A 293 -14.14 -4.06 -9.09
N HIS A 294 -14.38 -2.84 -8.61
CA HIS A 294 -14.25 -2.39 -7.23
C HIS A 294 -12.87 -2.68 -6.62
N PHE A 295 -11.81 -2.15 -7.25
CA PHE A 295 -10.42 -2.23 -6.77
C PHE A 295 -10.26 -1.77 -5.30
N CYS A 296 -11.12 -0.83 -4.88
CA CYS A 296 -11.20 -0.32 -3.53
C CYS A 296 -11.65 -1.38 -2.49
N GLU A 297 -12.43 -2.38 -2.89
CA GLU A 297 -12.87 -3.49 -2.04
C GLU A 297 -11.81 -4.60 -1.97
N GLN A 298 -11.16 -4.89 -3.10
CA GLN A 298 -10.13 -5.92 -3.22
C GLN A 298 -8.93 -5.62 -2.30
N ASN A 299 -8.56 -4.35 -2.18
CA ASN A 299 -7.44 -3.89 -1.35
C ASN A 299 -7.87 -3.31 0.01
N CYS A 300 -9.10 -3.55 0.46
CA CYS A 300 -9.57 -3.05 1.74
C CYS A 300 -8.83 -3.75 2.91
N ASN A 301 -8.23 -2.99 3.84
CA ASN A 301 -7.56 -3.57 5.02
C ASN A 301 -8.48 -4.44 5.89
N ARG A 302 -9.81 -4.25 5.80
CA ARG A 302 -10.79 -5.09 6.50
C ARG A 302 -10.80 -6.55 5.99
N ASN A 303 -10.25 -6.84 4.81
CA ASN A 303 -10.06 -8.21 4.33
C ASN A 303 -9.16 -9.06 5.24
N SER A 304 -8.30 -8.43 6.06
CA SER A 304 -7.49 -9.13 7.07
C SER A 304 -8.26 -9.47 8.36
N LEU A 305 -9.49 -8.96 8.52
CA LEU A 305 -10.35 -9.24 9.67
C LEU A 305 -11.54 -10.12 9.29
N ASP A 306 -12.30 -9.74 8.25
CA ASP A 306 -13.44 -10.49 7.75
C ASP A 306 -13.61 -10.36 6.22
N LYS A 307 -14.44 -9.43 5.73
CA LYS A 307 -14.63 -9.08 4.33
C LYS A 307 -14.65 -7.57 4.18
N GLY A 308 -14.02 -7.07 3.12
CA GLY A 308 -14.02 -5.67 2.71
C GLY A 308 -15.43 -5.06 2.66
N VAL A 309 -15.48 -3.75 2.85
CA VAL A 309 -16.74 -2.99 2.77
C VAL A 309 -17.31 -3.10 1.36
N ASN A 310 -18.63 -3.27 1.22
CA ASN A 310 -19.34 -3.23 -0.06
C ASN A 310 -19.48 -1.79 -0.59
N ILE A 311 -18.34 -1.20 -0.96
CA ILE A 311 -18.20 0.15 -1.47
C ILE A 311 -19.00 0.33 -2.76
N GLY A 312 -19.02 -0.66 -3.64
CA GLY A 312 -19.78 -0.65 -4.89
C GLY A 312 -21.27 -0.52 -4.66
N ALA A 313 -21.82 -1.23 -3.67
CA ALA A 313 -23.24 -1.08 -3.31
C ALA A 313 -23.56 0.28 -2.71
N ILE A 314 -22.65 0.85 -1.90
CA ILE A 314 -22.78 2.21 -1.35
C ILE A 314 -22.78 3.23 -2.49
N GLU A 315 -21.81 3.15 -3.40
CA GLU A 315 -21.71 4.03 -4.57
C GLU A 315 -22.96 3.94 -5.45
N ARG A 316 -23.44 2.72 -5.74
CA ARG A 316 -24.68 2.49 -6.50
C ARG A 316 -25.89 3.12 -5.82
N PHE A 317 -26.06 2.91 -4.51
CA PHE A 317 -27.20 3.46 -3.77
C PHE A 317 -27.19 5.00 -3.81
N LEU A 318 -26.03 5.61 -3.59
CA LEU A 318 -25.86 7.07 -3.63
C LEU A 318 -26.17 7.62 -5.03
N GLY A 319 -25.62 7.00 -6.08
CA GLY A 319 -25.91 7.38 -7.47
C GLY A 319 -27.39 7.20 -7.85
N ASP A 320 -28.02 6.10 -7.44
CA ASP A 320 -29.42 5.83 -7.78
C ASP A 320 -30.37 6.81 -7.08
N LYS A 321 -29.98 7.28 -5.89
CA LYS A 321 -30.69 8.34 -5.15
C LYS A 321 -30.53 9.72 -5.78
N ALA A 322 -29.47 9.96 -6.55
CA ALA A 322 -29.16 11.23 -7.19
C ALA A 322 -30.18 11.67 -8.27
N LYS A 323 -31.16 10.84 -8.61
CA LYS A 323 -32.12 11.08 -9.71
C LYS A 323 -32.88 12.42 -9.62
N ASP A 324 -33.04 12.96 -8.42
CA ASP A 324 -33.78 14.20 -8.16
C ASP A 324 -32.85 15.41 -7.96
N ARG A 325 -31.53 15.24 -8.20
CA ARG A 325 -30.53 16.29 -8.01
C ARG A 325 -30.70 17.40 -9.06
N VAL A 326 -30.67 18.65 -8.60
CA VAL A 326 -30.63 19.81 -9.49
C VAL A 326 -29.19 20.02 -9.94
N VAL A 327 -28.97 19.96 -11.25
CA VAL A 327 -27.67 20.28 -11.87
C VAL A 327 -27.74 21.70 -12.41
N ALA A 328 -26.81 22.54 -11.96
CA ALA A 328 -26.67 23.92 -12.43
C ALA A 328 -25.81 23.97 -13.70
N GLU A 329 -26.20 24.85 -14.62
CA GLU A 329 -25.38 25.22 -15.77
C GLU A 329 -24.13 25.97 -15.28
N VAL A 330 -22.97 25.62 -15.85
CA VAL A 330 -21.70 26.27 -15.53
C VAL A 330 -21.39 27.32 -16.60
N PRO A 331 -21.21 28.60 -16.23
CA PRO A 331 -20.92 29.65 -17.19
C PRO A 331 -19.53 29.47 -17.80
N VAL A 332 -19.43 29.76 -19.10
CA VAL A 332 -18.15 29.85 -19.80
C VAL A 332 -17.46 31.16 -19.43
N THR A 333 -16.28 31.05 -18.81
CA THR A 333 -15.48 32.20 -18.36
C THR A 333 -14.13 32.29 -19.07
N GLN A 334 -13.67 31.20 -19.68
CA GLN A 334 -12.42 31.14 -20.45
C GLN A 334 -12.67 31.49 -21.92
N LYS A 335 -11.63 31.96 -22.61
CA LYS A 335 -11.73 32.31 -24.04
C LYS A 335 -11.50 31.11 -24.93
N GLU A 336 -10.67 30.19 -24.46
CA GLU A 336 -10.23 28.99 -25.12
C GLU A 336 -11.37 27.97 -25.22
N LYS A 337 -11.44 27.30 -26.37
CA LYS A 337 -12.44 26.26 -26.67
C LYS A 337 -11.78 24.91 -26.81
N VAL A 338 -12.40 23.88 -26.27
CA VAL A 338 -11.88 22.50 -26.31
C VAL A 338 -12.86 21.58 -27.02
N ALA A 339 -12.36 20.86 -28.03
CA ALA A 339 -13.08 19.78 -28.66
C ALA A 339 -12.70 18.43 -28.04
N VAL A 340 -13.69 17.55 -27.89
CA VAL A 340 -13.48 16.17 -27.43
C VAL A 340 -14.05 15.22 -28.48
N ILE A 341 -13.23 14.31 -29.01
CA ILE A 341 -13.67 13.29 -29.98
C ILE A 341 -13.93 11.98 -29.22
N GLY A 342 -15.21 11.59 -29.13
CA GLY A 342 -15.68 10.40 -28.42
C GLY A 342 -16.44 10.73 -27.13
N SER A 343 -17.65 10.19 -27.00
CA SER A 343 -18.51 10.37 -25.80
C SER A 343 -18.44 9.19 -24.82
N GLY A 344 -17.30 8.51 -24.78
CA GLY A 344 -17.03 7.50 -23.75
C GLY A 344 -16.81 8.12 -22.36
N PRO A 345 -16.62 7.29 -21.32
CA PRO A 345 -16.41 7.77 -19.96
C PRO A 345 -15.26 8.78 -19.82
N ALA A 346 -14.13 8.55 -20.51
CA ALA A 346 -13.01 9.48 -20.51
C ALA A 346 -13.36 10.83 -21.15
N GLY A 347 -13.95 10.84 -22.35
CA GLY A 347 -14.29 12.06 -23.06
C GLY A 347 -15.34 12.91 -22.35
N LEU A 348 -16.40 12.27 -21.85
CA LEU A 348 -17.44 12.95 -21.08
C LEU A 348 -16.91 13.51 -19.76
N THR A 349 -16.04 12.77 -19.06
CA THR A 349 -15.40 13.25 -17.84
C THR A 349 -14.51 14.45 -18.14
N ALA A 350 -13.63 14.37 -19.14
CA ALA A 350 -12.74 15.46 -19.50
C ALA A 350 -13.52 16.73 -19.87
N ALA A 351 -14.57 16.58 -20.70
CA ALA A 351 -15.46 17.68 -21.07
C ALA A 351 -16.12 18.32 -19.84
N LEU A 352 -16.67 17.51 -18.93
CA LEU A 352 -17.27 18.01 -17.69
C LEU A 352 -16.27 18.78 -16.82
N ARG A 353 -15.05 18.26 -16.61
CA ARG A 353 -14.05 18.91 -15.76
C ARG A 353 -13.59 20.24 -16.36
N LEU A 354 -13.39 20.30 -17.67
CA LEU A 354 -13.06 21.54 -18.37
C LEU A 354 -14.23 22.54 -18.36
N GLN A 355 -15.46 22.08 -18.54
CA GLN A 355 -16.66 22.93 -18.39
C GLN A 355 -16.73 23.52 -16.98
N LYS A 356 -16.48 22.73 -15.93
CA LYS A 356 -16.42 23.20 -14.53
C LYS A 356 -15.30 24.23 -14.28
N LYS A 357 -14.22 24.20 -15.07
CA LYS A 357 -13.14 25.19 -15.05
C LYS A 357 -13.43 26.43 -15.93
N GLY A 358 -14.60 26.47 -16.58
CA GLY A 358 -15.09 27.59 -17.36
C GLY A 358 -14.72 27.57 -18.84
N TYR A 359 -14.18 26.47 -19.38
CA TYR A 359 -13.91 26.32 -20.82
C TYR A 359 -15.19 25.94 -21.57
N ALA A 360 -15.35 26.45 -22.79
CA ALA A 360 -16.41 25.96 -23.68
C ALA A 360 -16.00 24.61 -24.27
N THR A 361 -16.79 23.57 -23.98
CA THR A 361 -16.49 22.20 -24.41
C THR A 361 -17.53 21.67 -25.39
N THR A 362 -17.08 20.97 -26.44
CA THR A 362 -17.96 20.28 -27.38
C THR A 362 -17.45 18.86 -27.63
N VAL A 363 -18.31 17.88 -27.37
CA VAL A 363 -18.06 16.45 -27.57
C VAL A 363 -18.64 16.03 -28.92
N PHE A 364 -17.83 15.43 -29.78
CA PHE A 364 -18.24 14.87 -31.06
C PHE A 364 -18.32 13.35 -30.97
N GLU A 365 -19.51 12.80 -31.20
CA GLU A 365 -19.78 11.37 -31.12
C GLU A 365 -20.18 10.82 -32.49
N ALA A 366 -19.52 9.75 -32.93
CA ALA A 366 -19.78 9.12 -34.21
C ALA A 366 -21.15 8.39 -34.26
N LEU A 367 -21.62 7.90 -33.12
CA LEU A 367 -22.85 7.12 -32.97
C LEU A 367 -24.09 8.02 -32.77
N PRO A 368 -25.31 7.46 -32.95
CA PRO A 368 -26.56 8.18 -32.72
C PRO A 368 -26.89 8.41 -31.23
N LYS A 369 -26.09 7.87 -30.30
CA LYS A 369 -26.27 8.04 -28.85
C LYS A 369 -24.92 8.13 -28.15
N ALA A 370 -24.85 8.94 -27.11
CA ALA A 370 -23.66 9.07 -26.28
C ALA A 370 -23.47 7.91 -25.29
N GLY A 371 -22.23 7.75 -24.82
CA GLY A 371 -21.85 6.83 -23.75
C GLY A 371 -20.76 5.80 -24.11
N GLY A 372 -20.29 5.79 -25.37
CA GLY A 372 -19.22 4.89 -25.83
C GLY A 372 -19.46 3.42 -25.47
N MET A 373 -18.44 2.74 -24.94
CA MET A 373 -18.53 1.32 -24.55
C MET A 373 -19.55 1.03 -23.44
N MET A 374 -19.91 2.01 -22.60
CA MET A 374 -21.00 1.84 -21.62
C MET A 374 -22.35 1.68 -22.37
N ARG A 375 -22.50 2.37 -23.51
CA ARG A 375 -23.68 2.30 -24.37
C ARG A 375 -23.67 1.08 -25.28
N THR A 376 -22.52 0.66 -25.79
CA THR A 376 -22.45 -0.34 -26.87
C THR A 376 -21.98 -1.71 -26.42
N GLY A 377 -21.14 -1.79 -25.38
CA GLY A 377 -20.56 -3.05 -24.92
C GLY A 377 -21.35 -3.67 -23.77
N ILE A 378 -21.57 -2.92 -22.69
CA ILE A 378 -22.11 -3.48 -21.44
C ILE A 378 -23.59 -3.84 -21.62
N PRO A 379 -24.02 -5.10 -21.37
CA PRO A 379 -25.42 -5.50 -21.56
C PRO A 379 -26.42 -4.83 -20.62
N LYS A 380 -27.69 -4.74 -21.04
CA LYS A 380 -28.77 -4.06 -20.28
C LYS A 380 -29.05 -4.65 -18.89
N PHE A 381 -28.89 -5.97 -18.74
CA PHE A 381 -29.07 -6.66 -17.47
C PHE A 381 -27.96 -6.36 -16.44
N ARG A 382 -26.88 -5.70 -16.87
CA ARG A 382 -25.81 -5.18 -16.00
C ARG A 382 -25.90 -3.67 -15.86
N LEU A 383 -26.12 -2.97 -16.98
CA LEU A 383 -26.23 -1.52 -17.02
C LEU A 383 -27.49 -1.08 -17.79
N PRO A 384 -28.57 -0.72 -17.08
CA PRO A 384 -29.78 -0.20 -17.71
C PRO A 384 -29.52 1.09 -18.50
N ASP A 385 -30.12 1.20 -19.70
CA ASP A 385 -29.91 2.35 -20.58
C ASP A 385 -30.40 3.67 -19.95
N GLU A 386 -31.48 3.62 -19.18
CA GLU A 386 -32.10 4.78 -18.51
C GLU A 386 -31.17 5.41 -17.46
N VAL A 387 -30.39 4.59 -16.76
CA VAL A 387 -29.39 5.04 -15.78
C VAL A 387 -28.29 5.81 -16.50
N LEU A 388 -27.80 5.26 -17.62
CA LEU A 388 -26.76 5.90 -18.42
C LEU A 388 -27.26 7.18 -19.10
N ASP A 389 -28.49 7.17 -19.64
CA ASP A 389 -29.12 8.35 -20.25
C ASP A 389 -29.25 9.50 -19.24
N ARG A 390 -29.63 9.20 -18.00
CA ARG A 390 -29.76 10.19 -16.92
C ARG A 390 -28.43 10.85 -16.58
N GLU A 391 -27.38 10.06 -16.30
CA GLU A 391 -26.09 10.63 -15.88
C GLU A 391 -25.40 11.41 -17.03
N ILE A 392 -25.61 11.01 -18.29
CA ILE A 392 -25.16 11.80 -19.44
C ILE A 392 -25.95 13.11 -19.56
N ALA A 393 -27.27 13.08 -19.38
CA ALA A 393 -28.09 14.29 -19.40
C ALA A 393 -27.69 15.27 -18.30
N ASP A 394 -27.26 14.77 -17.14
CA ASP A 394 -26.73 15.61 -16.06
C ASP A 394 -25.42 16.32 -16.48
N ILE A 395 -24.56 15.67 -17.28
CA ILE A 395 -23.39 16.32 -17.86
C ILE A 395 -23.81 17.41 -18.85
N GLU A 396 -24.77 17.14 -19.74
CA GLU A 396 -25.26 18.13 -20.71
C GLU A 396 -25.86 19.37 -20.02
N LYS A 397 -26.58 19.19 -18.91
CA LYS A 397 -27.14 20.29 -18.10
C LYS A 397 -26.08 21.24 -17.54
N THR A 398 -24.82 20.81 -17.42
CA THR A 398 -23.72 21.70 -17.00
C THR A 398 -23.26 22.67 -18.09
N GLY A 399 -23.73 22.50 -19.34
CA GLY A 399 -23.33 23.30 -20.49
C GLY A 399 -22.41 22.57 -21.48
N VAL A 400 -22.02 21.32 -21.20
CA VAL A 400 -21.27 20.48 -22.15
C VAL A 400 -22.15 20.20 -23.36
N LYS A 401 -21.68 20.59 -24.55
CA LYS A 401 -22.40 20.32 -25.81
C LYS A 401 -22.02 18.95 -26.36
N ILE A 402 -22.98 18.10 -26.71
CA ILE A 402 -22.74 16.82 -27.37
C ILE A 402 -23.34 16.83 -28.78
N GLU A 403 -22.50 16.60 -29.79
CA GLU A 403 -22.91 16.47 -31.19
C GLU A 403 -22.83 15.02 -31.66
N LEU A 404 -24.00 14.39 -31.81
CA LEU A 404 -24.16 13.01 -32.23
C LEU A 404 -24.07 12.86 -33.76
N ASN A 405 -23.75 11.65 -34.24
CA ASN A 405 -23.56 11.34 -35.65
C ASN A 405 -22.46 12.18 -36.34
N GLN A 406 -21.46 12.62 -35.57
CA GLN A 406 -20.32 13.40 -36.03
C GLN A 406 -19.02 12.59 -35.91
N ARG A 407 -18.71 11.78 -36.92
CA ARG A 407 -17.40 11.10 -37.00
C ARG A 407 -16.35 12.11 -37.49
N LYS A 408 -15.51 12.61 -36.57
CA LYS A 408 -14.50 13.65 -36.82
C LYS A 408 -13.07 13.12 -36.70
N LYS A 409 -12.16 13.77 -37.42
CA LYS A 409 -10.71 13.68 -37.24
C LYS A 409 -10.20 14.92 -36.53
N VAL A 410 -8.98 14.86 -35.98
CA VAL A 410 -8.33 16.05 -35.38
C VAL A 410 -8.30 17.22 -36.37
N ALA A 411 -7.90 16.96 -37.62
CA ALA A 411 -7.80 17.95 -38.69
C ALA A 411 -9.11 18.72 -38.99
N ASP A 412 -10.28 18.12 -38.68
CA ASP A 412 -11.58 18.74 -38.93
C ASP A 412 -11.90 19.85 -37.90
N LEU A 413 -11.19 19.89 -36.77
CA LEU A 413 -11.51 20.70 -35.60
C LEU A 413 -10.47 21.78 -35.29
N GLU A 414 -9.29 21.72 -35.91
CA GLU A 414 -8.18 22.64 -35.65
C GLU A 414 -8.46 24.11 -35.97
N ALA A 415 -9.48 24.38 -36.79
CA ALA A 415 -9.85 25.75 -37.19
C ALA A 415 -10.76 26.45 -36.17
N ASP A 416 -11.53 25.68 -35.39
CA ASP A 416 -12.62 26.18 -34.55
C ASP A 416 -12.35 26.07 -33.03
N PHE A 417 -11.31 25.32 -32.66
CA PHE A 417 -10.96 24.98 -31.28
C PHE A 417 -9.48 25.24 -30.99
N ASP A 418 -9.15 25.47 -29.73
CA ASP A 418 -7.79 25.78 -29.26
C ASP A 418 -7.05 24.54 -28.73
N ALA A 419 -7.77 23.45 -28.44
CA ALA A 419 -7.22 22.14 -28.13
C ALA A 419 -8.19 21.01 -28.51
N VAL A 420 -7.65 19.82 -28.78
CA VAL A 420 -8.43 18.62 -29.11
C VAL A 420 -8.05 17.48 -28.17
N ILE A 421 -9.06 16.85 -27.56
CA ILE A 421 -8.91 15.61 -26.78
C ILE A 421 -9.47 14.45 -27.62
N THR A 422 -8.66 13.45 -27.92
CA THR A 422 -9.11 12.20 -28.55
C THR A 422 -9.37 11.15 -27.48
N ALA A 423 -10.61 10.67 -27.42
CA ALA A 423 -11.11 9.68 -26.46
C ALA A 423 -12.00 8.63 -27.17
N VAL A 424 -11.57 8.16 -28.34
CA VAL A 424 -12.34 7.24 -29.20
C VAL A 424 -12.38 5.78 -28.69
N GLY A 425 -11.56 5.48 -27.68
CA GLY A 425 -11.44 4.15 -27.08
C GLY A 425 -10.94 3.07 -28.04
N SER A 426 -10.92 1.83 -27.55
CA SER A 426 -10.47 0.64 -28.29
C SER A 426 -11.68 -0.24 -28.66
N HIS A 427 -12.32 0.04 -29.79
CA HIS A 427 -13.63 -0.53 -30.14
C HIS A 427 -13.60 -1.40 -31.41
N ILE A 428 -12.43 -1.64 -32.00
CA ILE A 428 -12.27 -2.54 -33.15
C ILE A 428 -11.75 -3.89 -32.64
N GLY A 429 -12.46 -4.97 -32.96
CA GLY A 429 -12.04 -6.34 -32.60
C GLY A 429 -10.73 -6.75 -33.27
N SER A 430 -9.98 -7.62 -32.59
CA SER A 430 -8.79 -8.28 -33.14
C SER A 430 -9.15 -9.54 -33.94
N SER A 431 -8.34 -9.89 -34.94
CA SER A 431 -8.50 -11.11 -35.75
C SER A 431 -7.74 -12.30 -35.14
N MET A 432 -8.30 -13.50 -35.31
CA MET A 432 -7.67 -14.79 -34.97
C MET A 432 -6.61 -15.20 -36.00
N TYR A 433 -6.57 -14.53 -37.15
CA TYR A 433 -5.74 -14.83 -38.31
C TYR A 433 -6.02 -16.23 -38.89
N LEU A 434 -7.30 -16.63 -38.91
CA LEU A 434 -7.73 -17.89 -39.52
C LEU A 434 -8.24 -17.67 -40.95
N ASN A 435 -8.04 -18.66 -41.81
CA ASN A 435 -8.62 -18.65 -43.14
C ASN A 435 -10.17 -18.68 -43.05
N ASN A 436 -10.85 -17.88 -43.87
CA ASN A 436 -12.32 -17.73 -43.91
C ASN A 436 -12.95 -17.11 -42.63
N GLU A 437 -12.15 -16.50 -41.76
CA GLU A 437 -12.64 -15.88 -40.53
C GLU A 437 -13.69 -14.80 -40.80
N GLU A 438 -13.47 -13.91 -41.78
CA GLU A 438 -14.35 -12.78 -42.10
C GLU A 438 -15.78 -13.20 -42.50
N ASP A 439 -15.93 -14.38 -43.10
CA ASP A 439 -17.22 -14.89 -43.58
C ASP A 439 -17.97 -15.73 -42.52
N LEU A 440 -17.24 -16.37 -41.61
CA LEU A 440 -17.78 -17.39 -40.69
C LEU A 440 -17.81 -16.95 -39.23
N VAL A 441 -17.12 -15.88 -38.86
CA VAL A 441 -16.97 -15.43 -37.47
C VAL A 441 -17.64 -14.09 -37.26
N THR A 442 -18.46 -13.99 -36.23
CA THR A 442 -19.00 -12.71 -35.78
C THR A 442 -18.06 -12.08 -34.77
N GLU A 443 -17.70 -10.81 -34.95
CA GLU A 443 -16.90 -10.07 -33.97
C GLU A 443 -17.77 -9.65 -32.77
N GLY A 444 -17.32 -9.97 -31.55
CA GLY A 444 -18.11 -9.90 -30.33
C GLY A 444 -18.53 -8.49 -29.92
N ILE A 445 -17.68 -7.47 -30.10
CA ILE A 445 -18.00 -6.08 -29.78
C ILE A 445 -19.04 -5.54 -30.76
N SER A 446 -18.88 -5.86 -32.03
CA SER A 446 -19.82 -5.50 -33.08
C SER A 446 -21.17 -6.17 -32.85
N PHE A 447 -21.18 -7.45 -32.45
CA PHE A 447 -22.40 -8.14 -32.03
C PHE A 447 -23.10 -7.43 -30.87
N LEU A 448 -22.39 -7.15 -29.77
CA LEU A 448 -22.96 -6.45 -28.61
C LEU A 448 -23.49 -5.05 -28.99
N ARG A 449 -22.70 -4.29 -29.77
CA ARG A 449 -23.06 -2.96 -30.24
C ARG A 449 -24.32 -2.97 -31.07
N GLU A 450 -24.40 -3.85 -32.06
CA GLU A 450 -25.54 -3.90 -32.97
C GLU A 450 -26.79 -4.43 -32.27
N PHE A 451 -26.65 -5.41 -31.39
CA PHE A 451 -27.74 -5.88 -30.56
C PHE A 451 -28.25 -4.76 -29.64
N LYS A 452 -27.36 -4.06 -28.94
CA LYS A 452 -27.75 -3.04 -27.95
C LYS A 452 -28.35 -1.79 -28.60
N LEU A 453 -27.84 -1.36 -29.76
CA LEU A 453 -28.33 -0.16 -30.45
C LEU A 453 -29.54 -0.43 -31.35
N PHE A 454 -29.57 -1.56 -32.04
CA PHE A 454 -30.54 -1.82 -33.12
C PHE A 454 -31.40 -3.07 -32.88
N GLY A 455 -31.14 -3.84 -31.83
CA GLY A 455 -31.81 -5.11 -31.59
C GLY A 455 -31.42 -6.22 -32.58
N ASP A 456 -30.35 -6.02 -33.35
CA ASP A 456 -29.90 -7.01 -34.33
C ASP A 456 -29.31 -8.22 -33.60
N ARG A 457 -29.96 -9.37 -33.78
CA ARG A 457 -29.53 -10.65 -33.21
C ARG A 457 -28.46 -11.33 -34.04
N LYS A 458 -28.02 -10.75 -35.16
CA LYS A 458 -27.13 -11.36 -36.16
C LYS A 458 -27.62 -12.72 -36.67
N GLY A 459 -28.94 -12.92 -36.63
CA GLY A 459 -29.60 -14.17 -36.98
C GLY A 459 -29.48 -15.30 -35.95
N ILE A 460 -28.99 -15.04 -34.73
CA ILE A 460 -28.95 -16.02 -33.63
C ILE A 460 -30.34 -16.59 -33.38
N GLN A 461 -30.44 -17.92 -33.36
CA GLN A 461 -31.68 -18.65 -33.11
C GLN A 461 -31.66 -19.38 -31.77
N LYS A 462 -32.85 -19.64 -31.23
CA LYS A 462 -33.02 -20.38 -29.98
C LYS A 462 -32.55 -21.83 -30.18
N GLY A 463 -31.72 -22.32 -29.26
CA GLY A 463 -31.14 -23.67 -29.27
C GLY A 463 -29.84 -23.82 -30.05
N GLU A 464 -29.34 -22.77 -30.71
CA GLU A 464 -28.04 -22.82 -31.40
C GLU A 464 -26.88 -23.01 -30.43
N GLU A 465 -25.93 -23.86 -30.79
CA GLU A 465 -24.65 -24.02 -30.10
C GLU A 465 -23.66 -22.97 -30.62
N VAL A 466 -23.12 -22.15 -29.72
CA VAL A 466 -22.27 -21.00 -30.11
C VAL A 466 -20.91 -21.09 -29.44
N ALA A 467 -19.84 -21.18 -30.24
CA ALA A 467 -18.48 -21.08 -29.72
C ALA A 467 -18.09 -19.61 -29.51
N VAL A 468 -17.74 -19.23 -28.28
CA VAL A 468 -17.25 -17.90 -27.93
C VAL A 468 -15.75 -17.97 -27.67
N ILE A 469 -14.94 -17.31 -28.49
CA ILE A 469 -13.47 -17.37 -28.37
C ILE A 469 -12.98 -16.17 -27.59
N GLY A 470 -12.44 -16.37 -26.39
CA GLY A 470 -11.93 -15.29 -25.55
C GLY A 470 -12.04 -15.57 -24.06
N GLY A 471 -11.57 -14.64 -23.23
CA GLY A 471 -11.67 -14.77 -21.76
C GLY A 471 -11.72 -13.45 -21.00
N GLY A 472 -11.94 -12.33 -21.69
CA GLY A 472 -12.17 -11.01 -21.07
C GLY A 472 -13.66 -10.71 -20.87
N ASN A 473 -13.96 -9.53 -20.34
CA ASN A 473 -15.34 -9.09 -20.06
C ASN A 473 -16.23 -9.19 -21.30
N THR A 474 -15.72 -8.85 -22.49
CA THR A 474 -16.44 -9.01 -23.76
C THR A 474 -16.92 -10.45 -23.98
N ALA A 475 -16.09 -11.47 -23.69
CA ALA A 475 -16.47 -12.86 -23.88
C ALA A 475 -17.58 -13.30 -22.90
N ILE A 476 -17.53 -12.79 -21.66
CA ILE A 476 -18.56 -13.02 -20.64
C ILE A 476 -19.87 -12.35 -21.04
N ASP A 477 -19.84 -11.08 -21.42
CA ASP A 477 -21.02 -10.31 -21.82
C ASP A 477 -21.66 -10.87 -23.09
N VAL A 478 -20.87 -11.28 -24.08
CA VAL A 478 -21.34 -11.98 -25.28
C VAL A 478 -22.05 -13.27 -24.86
N SER A 479 -21.43 -14.12 -24.05
CA SER A 479 -22.00 -15.41 -23.65
C SER A 479 -23.31 -15.23 -22.87
N ARG A 480 -23.33 -14.32 -21.90
CA ARG A 480 -24.54 -14.05 -21.11
C ARG A 480 -25.66 -13.41 -21.94
N THR A 481 -25.31 -12.64 -22.97
CA THR A 481 -26.28 -12.12 -23.94
C THR A 481 -26.82 -13.24 -24.84
N LEU A 482 -25.97 -14.14 -25.32
CA LEU A 482 -26.37 -15.31 -26.12
C LEU A 482 -27.33 -16.23 -25.35
N LEU A 483 -27.09 -16.48 -24.05
CA LEU A 483 -28.02 -17.20 -23.19
C LEU A 483 -29.41 -16.56 -23.18
N ARG A 484 -29.47 -15.23 -23.11
CA ARG A 484 -30.73 -14.48 -23.12
C ARG A 484 -31.41 -14.44 -24.50
N LEU A 485 -30.65 -14.65 -25.57
CA LEU A 485 -31.20 -14.93 -26.91
C LEU A 485 -31.64 -16.38 -27.08
N GLY A 486 -31.42 -17.24 -26.08
CA GLY A 486 -31.82 -18.64 -26.07
C GLY A 486 -30.82 -19.59 -26.73
N ALA A 487 -29.60 -19.13 -27.00
CA ALA A 487 -28.50 -19.96 -27.50
C ALA A 487 -27.75 -20.64 -26.34
N HIS A 488 -26.90 -21.61 -26.68
CA HIS A 488 -26.04 -22.35 -25.77
C HIS A 488 -24.56 -22.00 -26.02
N PRO A 489 -24.02 -21.00 -25.30
CA PRO A 489 -22.65 -20.56 -25.50
C PRO A 489 -21.63 -21.43 -24.74
N THR A 490 -20.53 -21.74 -25.41
CA THR A 490 -19.33 -22.34 -24.83
C THR A 490 -18.15 -21.41 -25.03
N ILE A 491 -17.55 -20.95 -23.93
CA ILE A 491 -16.35 -20.11 -23.95
C ILE A 491 -15.11 -21.00 -24.11
N PHE A 492 -14.36 -20.80 -25.20
CA PHE A 492 -13.04 -21.39 -25.40
C PHE A 492 -11.96 -20.39 -25.05
N TYR A 493 -11.14 -20.73 -24.06
CA TYR A 493 -10.07 -19.85 -23.58
C TYR A 493 -8.71 -20.54 -23.58
N ARG A 494 -7.70 -19.88 -24.14
CA ARG A 494 -6.35 -20.42 -24.31
C ARG A 494 -5.54 -20.56 -23.02
N ARG A 495 -6.04 -20.11 -21.88
CA ARG A 495 -5.41 -20.26 -20.55
C ARG A 495 -6.42 -20.85 -19.56
N THR A 496 -6.05 -20.96 -18.28
CA THR A 496 -6.96 -21.39 -17.22
C THR A 496 -7.79 -20.22 -16.69
N SER A 497 -8.79 -20.54 -15.85
CA SER A 497 -9.64 -19.57 -15.16
C SER A 497 -8.85 -18.52 -14.37
N GLU A 498 -7.79 -18.93 -13.68
CA GLU A 498 -6.92 -18.04 -12.89
C GLU A 498 -6.25 -16.92 -13.70
N GLN A 499 -6.05 -17.11 -15.01
CA GLN A 499 -5.46 -16.09 -15.89
C GLN A 499 -6.50 -15.32 -16.72
N MET A 500 -7.80 -15.57 -16.51
CA MET A 500 -8.84 -14.82 -17.19
C MET A 500 -8.75 -13.34 -16.81
N PRO A 501 -8.69 -12.42 -17.79
CA PRO A 501 -8.73 -10.98 -17.51
C PRO A 501 -10.13 -10.47 -17.18
N ALA A 502 -11.17 -11.31 -17.31
CA ALA A 502 -12.53 -10.93 -16.93
C ALA A 502 -12.66 -10.71 -15.42
N ILE A 503 -13.60 -9.85 -15.03
CA ILE A 503 -13.88 -9.54 -13.62
C ILE A 503 -14.41 -10.79 -12.93
N ALA A 504 -13.78 -11.19 -11.81
CA ALA A 504 -14.00 -12.49 -11.17
C ALA A 504 -15.47 -12.76 -10.80
N HIS A 505 -16.19 -11.77 -10.26
CA HIS A 505 -17.60 -11.96 -9.90
C HIS A 505 -18.50 -12.14 -11.14
N GLU A 506 -18.14 -11.57 -12.29
CA GLU A 506 -18.89 -11.76 -13.54
C GLU A 506 -18.67 -13.15 -14.14
N VAL A 507 -17.46 -13.69 -13.98
CA VAL A 507 -17.15 -15.08 -14.34
C VAL A 507 -17.97 -16.03 -13.47
N GLU A 508 -18.04 -15.77 -12.16
CA GLU A 508 -18.89 -16.55 -11.24
C GLU A 508 -20.37 -16.45 -11.64
N GLU A 509 -20.88 -15.26 -11.93
CA GLU A 509 -22.24 -15.10 -12.44
C GLU A 509 -22.48 -15.91 -13.73
N ALA A 510 -21.53 -15.91 -14.67
CA ALA A 510 -21.64 -16.70 -15.89
C ALA A 510 -21.69 -18.22 -15.61
N TYR A 511 -20.92 -18.72 -14.64
CA TYR A 511 -21.03 -20.11 -14.17
C TYR A 511 -22.41 -20.40 -13.58
N GLN A 512 -22.94 -19.51 -12.73
CA GLN A 512 -24.27 -19.66 -12.12
C GLN A 512 -25.40 -19.58 -13.16
N GLU A 513 -25.19 -18.87 -14.28
CA GLU A 513 -26.09 -18.83 -15.44
C GLU A 513 -25.94 -20.06 -16.38
N ASN A 514 -25.06 -21.01 -16.06
CA ASN A 514 -24.74 -22.23 -16.82
C ASN A 514 -24.02 -22.01 -18.16
N VAL A 515 -23.25 -20.92 -18.30
CA VAL A 515 -22.29 -20.76 -19.41
C VAL A 515 -21.24 -21.88 -19.32
N GLN A 516 -20.97 -22.54 -20.44
CA GLN A 516 -19.94 -23.59 -20.49
C GLN A 516 -18.55 -22.98 -20.72
N PHE A 517 -17.52 -23.55 -20.10
CA PHE A 517 -16.14 -23.09 -20.21
C PHE A 517 -15.21 -24.24 -20.57
N GLU A 518 -14.44 -24.06 -21.64
CA GLU A 518 -13.41 -24.96 -22.13
C GLU A 518 -12.05 -24.24 -22.10
N PHE A 519 -11.30 -24.52 -21.03
CA PHE A 519 -9.99 -23.93 -20.79
C PHE A 519 -8.88 -24.66 -21.53
N LEU A 520 -7.75 -23.95 -21.69
CA LEU A 520 -6.58 -24.47 -22.38
C LEU A 520 -6.90 -24.94 -23.81
N LYS A 521 -7.77 -24.19 -24.51
CA LYS A 521 -8.14 -24.43 -25.92
C LYS A 521 -7.87 -23.19 -26.75
N ALA A 522 -7.30 -23.38 -27.94
CA ALA A 522 -7.14 -22.30 -28.91
C ALA A 522 -7.61 -22.76 -30.31
N PRO A 523 -8.29 -21.90 -31.08
CA PRO A 523 -8.69 -22.24 -32.43
C PRO A 523 -7.51 -22.22 -33.40
N ILE A 524 -7.50 -23.17 -34.34
CA ILE A 524 -6.45 -23.36 -35.36
C ILE A 524 -6.99 -23.42 -36.78
N SER A 525 -8.28 -23.75 -36.97
CA SER A 525 -8.92 -23.77 -38.29
C SER A 525 -10.43 -23.55 -38.15
N ILE A 526 -11.06 -23.07 -39.23
CA ILE A 526 -12.50 -22.88 -39.31
C ILE A 526 -12.98 -23.20 -40.72
N HIS A 527 -14.00 -24.06 -40.81
CA HIS A 527 -14.59 -24.50 -42.07
C HIS A 527 -16.12 -24.57 -41.96
N LYS A 528 -16.82 -24.40 -43.08
CA LYS A 528 -18.26 -24.64 -43.14
C LYS A 528 -18.52 -26.07 -43.58
N THR A 529 -19.35 -26.79 -42.84
CA THR A 529 -19.73 -28.16 -43.18
C THR A 529 -20.72 -28.20 -44.34
N SER A 530 -20.88 -29.37 -44.96
CA SER A 530 -21.89 -29.59 -46.01
C SER A 530 -23.32 -29.34 -45.54
N GLU A 531 -23.58 -29.47 -44.24
CA GLU A 531 -24.88 -29.24 -43.60
C GLU A 531 -25.08 -27.77 -43.18
N GLY A 532 -24.09 -26.91 -43.41
CA GLY A 532 -24.15 -25.48 -43.17
C GLY A 532 -23.71 -25.01 -41.78
N ARG A 533 -23.39 -25.94 -40.87
CA ARG A 533 -22.79 -25.67 -39.54
C ARG A 533 -21.30 -25.33 -39.68
N ILE A 534 -20.68 -24.86 -38.60
CA ILE A 534 -19.27 -24.50 -38.56
C ILE A 534 -18.48 -25.60 -37.85
N GLU A 535 -17.46 -26.09 -38.55
CA GLU A 535 -16.43 -26.95 -38.02
C GLU A 535 -15.27 -26.09 -37.50
N LEU A 536 -15.04 -26.08 -36.19
CA LEU A 536 -13.98 -25.33 -35.54
C LEU A 536 -12.89 -26.28 -35.05
N GLY A 537 -11.71 -26.20 -35.66
CA GLY A 537 -10.53 -26.92 -35.21
C GLY A 537 -9.90 -26.24 -34.01
N LEU A 538 -9.65 -27.02 -32.95
CA LEU A 538 -9.09 -26.60 -31.68
C LEU A 538 -7.81 -27.40 -31.39
N ILE A 539 -6.87 -26.78 -30.69
CA ILE A 539 -5.69 -27.43 -30.12
C ILE A 539 -5.67 -27.22 -28.61
N ASN A 540 -5.19 -28.22 -27.86
CA ASN A 540 -4.96 -28.04 -26.43
C ASN A 540 -3.73 -27.18 -26.19
N MET A 541 -3.78 -26.42 -25.10
CA MET A 541 -2.70 -25.55 -24.66
C MET A 541 -2.16 -26.03 -23.32
N GLU A 542 -0.90 -25.72 -23.04
CA GLU A 542 -0.31 -25.80 -21.72
C GLU A 542 0.21 -24.44 -21.26
N LEU A 543 0.35 -24.25 -19.96
CA LEU A 543 0.87 -23.00 -19.42
C LEU A 543 2.41 -23.03 -19.38
N GLY A 544 3.04 -22.19 -20.18
CA GLY A 544 4.48 -21.92 -20.13
C GLY A 544 4.87 -20.90 -19.05
N GLU A 545 5.99 -20.23 -19.28
CA GLU A 545 6.52 -19.18 -18.40
C GLU A 545 5.62 -17.94 -18.34
N LYS A 546 5.77 -17.14 -17.28
CA LYS A 546 5.08 -15.86 -17.14
C LYS A 546 5.61 -14.85 -18.17
N ASP A 547 4.70 -14.10 -18.78
CA ASP A 547 4.99 -12.94 -19.63
C ASP A 547 5.28 -11.69 -18.78
N ALA A 548 5.58 -10.56 -19.45
CA ALA A 548 5.85 -9.28 -18.80
C ALA A 548 4.66 -8.74 -17.99
N SER A 549 3.43 -9.21 -18.27
CA SER A 549 2.24 -8.88 -17.46
C SER A 549 2.06 -9.81 -16.26
N GLY A 550 2.99 -10.75 -16.04
CA GLY A 550 2.92 -11.75 -14.98
C GLY A 550 2.03 -12.96 -15.30
N ARG A 551 1.40 -13.00 -16.49
CA ARG A 551 0.49 -14.08 -16.90
C ARG A 551 1.24 -15.19 -17.61
N ARG A 552 0.90 -16.44 -17.35
CA ARG A 552 1.55 -17.58 -18.04
C ARG A 552 1.21 -17.58 -19.54
N LYS A 553 2.24 -17.78 -20.38
CA LYS A 553 2.11 -17.86 -21.83
C LYS A 553 1.46 -19.20 -22.21
N PRO A 554 0.46 -19.22 -23.09
CA PRO A 554 -0.10 -20.47 -23.57
C PRO A 554 0.80 -21.07 -24.66
N VAL A 555 1.15 -22.35 -24.54
CA VAL A 555 1.99 -23.11 -25.47
C VAL A 555 1.14 -24.21 -26.10
N LYS A 556 1.25 -24.41 -27.42
CA LYS A 556 0.49 -25.42 -28.14
C LYS A 556 0.96 -26.83 -27.77
N MET A 557 0.02 -27.73 -27.53
CA MET A 557 0.30 -29.16 -27.40
C MET A 557 0.08 -29.84 -28.76
N GLU A 558 1.15 -29.98 -29.55
CA GLU A 558 1.10 -30.65 -30.86
C GLU A 558 0.56 -32.09 -30.73
N GLY A 559 -0.31 -32.51 -31.65
CA GLY A 559 -0.94 -33.84 -31.64
C GLY A 559 -2.21 -33.93 -30.77
N SER A 560 -2.70 -32.81 -30.24
CA SER A 560 -3.94 -32.71 -29.46
C SER A 560 -5.10 -32.06 -30.22
N GLU A 561 -4.96 -31.95 -31.54
CA GLU A 561 -5.94 -31.32 -32.41
C GLU A 561 -7.25 -32.11 -32.41
N HIS A 562 -8.34 -31.39 -32.23
CA HIS A 562 -9.68 -31.95 -32.26
C HIS A 562 -10.63 -30.90 -32.83
N VAL A 563 -11.84 -31.34 -33.16
CA VAL A 563 -12.82 -30.52 -33.86
C VAL A 563 -14.09 -30.46 -33.03
N VAL A 564 -14.71 -29.29 -33.00
CA VAL A 564 -16.07 -29.10 -32.48
C VAL A 564 -16.96 -28.57 -33.60
N ILE A 565 -18.19 -29.07 -33.67
CA ILE A 565 -19.20 -28.61 -34.63
C ILE A 565 -20.17 -27.71 -33.87
N VAL A 566 -20.30 -26.48 -34.31
CA VAL A 566 -21.17 -25.46 -33.72
C VAL A 566 -21.98 -24.77 -34.80
N ASP A 567 -23.07 -24.12 -34.41
CA ASP A 567 -23.88 -23.37 -35.36
C ASP A 567 -23.22 -22.03 -35.71
N ARG A 568 -22.57 -21.40 -34.72
CA ARG A 568 -21.93 -20.09 -34.87
C ARG A 568 -20.65 -19.96 -34.06
N VAL A 569 -19.79 -19.04 -34.50
CA VAL A 569 -18.57 -18.65 -33.79
C VAL A 569 -18.58 -17.14 -33.56
N VAL A 570 -18.32 -16.72 -32.31
CA VAL A 570 -18.17 -15.32 -31.92
C VAL A 570 -16.78 -15.09 -31.34
N ALA A 571 -16.00 -14.18 -31.91
CA ALA A 571 -14.65 -13.87 -31.45
C ALA A 571 -14.61 -12.64 -30.55
N ALA A 572 -13.98 -12.76 -29.38
CA ALA A 572 -13.80 -11.73 -28.36
C ALA A 572 -12.34 -11.71 -27.85
N ILE A 573 -11.39 -11.59 -28.78
CA ILE A 573 -9.95 -11.87 -28.56
C ILE A 573 -9.04 -10.63 -28.43
N GLY A 574 -9.61 -9.44 -28.24
CA GLY A 574 -8.85 -8.20 -28.05
C GLY A 574 -9.43 -7.02 -28.81
N GLN A 575 -8.89 -5.84 -28.53
CA GLN A 575 -9.40 -4.56 -29.00
C GLN A 575 -8.26 -3.67 -29.50
N LYS A 576 -8.53 -2.87 -30.54
CA LYS A 576 -7.68 -1.79 -31.01
C LYS A 576 -8.50 -0.52 -31.23
N PHE A 577 -7.85 0.64 -31.19
CA PHE A 577 -8.48 1.91 -31.51
C PHE A 577 -8.55 2.14 -33.03
N ASP A 578 -9.32 3.14 -33.44
CA ASP A 578 -9.51 3.53 -34.83
C ASP A 578 -8.55 4.66 -35.23
N ASP A 579 -7.52 4.35 -36.02
CA ASP A 579 -6.50 5.29 -36.53
C ASP A 579 -7.09 6.41 -37.41
N PHE A 580 -8.35 6.28 -37.84
CA PHE A 580 -9.05 7.31 -38.59
C PHE A 580 -8.95 8.70 -37.94
N VAL A 581 -8.99 8.76 -36.60
CA VAL A 581 -8.96 10.02 -35.83
C VAL A 581 -7.71 10.86 -36.11
N PHE A 582 -6.58 10.21 -36.43
CA PHE A 582 -5.30 10.84 -36.74
C PHE A 582 -5.02 10.97 -38.25
N ASN A 583 -6.04 10.77 -39.09
CA ASN A 583 -5.91 10.83 -40.55
C ASN A 583 -4.89 9.84 -41.13
N GLY A 584 -4.72 8.68 -40.49
CA GLY A 584 -3.78 7.64 -40.92
C GLY A 584 -2.31 7.93 -40.60
N VAL A 585 -2.03 8.96 -39.79
CA VAL A 585 -0.71 9.15 -39.18
C VAL A 585 -0.56 8.12 -38.06
N GLU A 586 0.56 7.40 -38.06
CA GLU A 586 0.89 6.46 -37.00
C GLU A 586 1.23 7.25 -35.72
N VAL A 587 0.45 7.03 -34.68
CA VAL A 587 0.60 7.67 -33.37
C VAL A 587 0.65 6.56 -32.33
N ASP A 588 1.58 6.66 -31.38
CA ASP A 588 1.57 5.87 -30.14
C ASP A 588 0.75 6.65 -29.09
N PRO A 589 -0.57 6.38 -28.93
CA PRO A 589 -1.40 7.13 -28.01
C PRO A 589 -0.95 6.88 -26.57
N ARG A 590 -0.46 7.92 -25.92
CA ARG A 590 -0.16 7.92 -24.48
C ARG A 590 -1.10 8.88 -23.78
N GLN A 591 -1.39 8.57 -22.52
CA GLN A 591 -2.25 9.44 -21.74
C GLN A 591 -1.66 10.84 -21.65
N GLY A 592 -2.47 11.84 -21.99
CA GLY A 592 -2.04 13.24 -21.99
C GLY A 592 -1.65 13.76 -23.35
N LYS A 593 -0.83 14.80 -23.38
CA LYS A 593 -0.43 15.46 -24.63
C LYS A 593 0.34 14.49 -25.53
N THR A 594 -0.04 14.46 -26.80
CA THR A 594 0.60 13.63 -27.84
C THR A 594 1.42 14.47 -28.80
N ASP A 595 2.47 13.87 -29.37
CA ASP A 595 3.34 14.46 -30.38
C ASP A 595 2.75 14.30 -31.81
N LEU A 596 1.48 14.65 -31.97
CA LEU A 596 0.85 14.71 -33.29
C LEU A 596 1.20 16.05 -33.97
N PRO A 597 1.69 16.07 -35.23
CA PRO A 597 1.88 17.31 -35.98
C PRO A 597 0.52 17.94 -36.33
N SER A 598 0.03 18.79 -35.45
CA SER A 598 -1.27 19.47 -35.52
C SER A 598 -1.11 20.97 -35.30
N ARG A 599 -2.06 21.78 -35.81
CA ARG A 599 -2.09 23.23 -35.57
C ARG A 599 -2.42 23.60 -34.13
N VAL A 600 -3.02 22.66 -33.39
CA VAL A 600 -3.46 22.82 -32.00
C VAL A 600 -2.88 21.70 -31.16
N PRO A 601 -2.70 21.87 -29.84
CA PRO A 601 -2.32 20.78 -28.96
C PRO A 601 -3.38 19.67 -28.97
N VAL A 602 -2.91 18.42 -29.05
CA VAL A 602 -3.74 17.22 -29.05
C VAL A 602 -3.41 16.37 -27.83
N PHE A 603 -4.44 15.83 -27.20
CA PHE A 603 -4.33 15.00 -26.01
C PHE A 603 -5.08 13.68 -26.20
N CYS A 604 -4.58 12.58 -25.67
CA CYS A 604 -5.24 11.27 -25.73
C CYS A 604 -5.71 10.82 -24.33
N ALA A 605 -6.92 10.24 -24.24
CA ALA A 605 -7.53 9.82 -22.98
C ALA A 605 -8.28 8.48 -23.11
N GLY A 606 -8.40 7.75 -21.98
CA GLY A 606 -9.15 6.50 -21.86
C GLY A 606 -8.52 5.33 -22.62
N ASP A 607 -9.31 4.28 -22.91
CA ASP A 607 -8.86 2.97 -23.41
C ASP A 607 -8.00 2.98 -24.68
N MET A 608 -7.98 4.09 -25.45
CA MET A 608 -7.06 4.22 -26.58
C MET A 608 -5.62 4.49 -26.14
N ALA A 609 -5.43 5.04 -24.94
CA ALA A 609 -4.14 5.48 -24.41
C ALA A 609 -3.76 4.79 -23.09
N TRP A 610 -4.74 4.51 -22.22
CA TRP A 610 -4.51 3.89 -20.92
C TRP A 610 -5.80 3.29 -20.33
N GLY A 611 -5.65 2.15 -19.65
CA GLY A 611 -6.73 1.49 -18.90
C GLY A 611 -7.52 0.44 -19.71
N GLY A 612 -8.59 -0.07 -19.10
CA GLY A 612 -9.56 -0.97 -19.74
C GLY A 612 -10.89 -1.09 -18.99
N THR A 613 -11.11 -0.25 -17.97
CA THR A 613 -12.33 -0.22 -17.16
C THR A 613 -12.94 1.19 -17.15
N VAL A 614 -14.24 1.29 -16.87
CA VAL A 614 -14.95 2.58 -16.82
C VAL A 614 -14.30 3.55 -15.81
N THR A 615 -13.87 3.05 -14.64
CA THR A 615 -13.24 3.88 -13.61
C THR A 615 -11.85 4.38 -14.00
N GLU A 616 -11.05 3.58 -14.71
CA GLU A 616 -9.76 4.03 -15.26
C GLU A 616 -9.95 5.08 -16.35
N ALA A 617 -10.94 4.91 -17.23
CA ALA A 617 -11.27 5.91 -18.24
C ALA A 617 -11.70 7.24 -17.62
N ILE A 618 -12.49 7.23 -16.53
CA ILE A 618 -12.82 8.43 -15.76
C ILE A 618 -11.56 9.09 -15.20
N GLY A 619 -10.68 8.30 -14.56
CA GLY A 619 -9.40 8.79 -14.04
C GLY A 619 -8.52 9.43 -15.11
N SER A 620 -8.44 8.79 -16.28
CA SER A 620 -7.74 9.32 -17.46
C SER A 620 -8.34 10.66 -17.91
N GLY A 621 -9.66 10.75 -17.98
CA GLY A 621 -10.37 11.98 -18.31
C GLY A 621 -10.11 13.12 -17.31
N ASN A 622 -10.09 12.82 -16.01
CA ASN A 622 -9.73 13.79 -14.96
C ASN A 622 -8.30 14.32 -15.15
N LYS A 623 -7.32 13.43 -15.31
CA LYS A 623 -5.90 13.79 -15.48
C LYS A 623 -5.68 14.62 -16.75
N VAL A 624 -6.29 14.24 -17.87
CA VAL A 624 -6.17 14.98 -19.14
C VAL A 624 -6.82 16.36 -19.05
N ALA A 625 -7.96 16.50 -18.35
CA ALA A 625 -8.56 17.82 -18.13
C ALA A 625 -7.67 18.76 -17.31
N GLU A 626 -6.99 18.24 -16.27
CA GLU A 626 -6.02 19.03 -15.50
C GLU A 626 -4.81 19.43 -16.36
N GLU A 627 -4.30 18.53 -17.20
CA GLU A 627 -3.19 18.83 -18.11
C GLU A 627 -3.55 19.89 -19.15
N VAL A 628 -4.75 19.83 -19.72
CA VAL A 628 -5.23 20.85 -20.69
C VAL A 628 -5.36 22.22 -20.01
N ASP A 629 -5.89 22.28 -18.79
CA ASP A 629 -5.98 23.52 -18.03
C ASP A 629 -4.60 24.10 -17.70
N ALA A 630 -3.67 23.26 -17.23
CA ALA A 630 -2.28 23.65 -16.98
C ALA A 630 -1.58 24.13 -18.26
N PHE A 631 -1.85 23.47 -19.39
CA PHE A 631 -1.31 23.85 -20.70
C PHE A 631 -1.74 25.27 -21.09
N PHE A 632 -3.03 25.60 -20.98
CA PHE A 632 -3.52 26.95 -21.29
C PHE A 632 -2.99 28.01 -20.32
N LYS A 633 -2.84 27.66 -19.04
CA LYS A 633 -2.23 28.54 -18.01
C LYS A 633 -0.71 28.64 -18.12
N LYS A 634 -0.07 27.80 -18.94
CA LYS A 634 1.40 27.67 -19.07
C LYS A 634 2.07 27.26 -17.75
N GLU A 635 1.40 26.42 -16.98
CA GLU A 635 1.89 25.84 -15.75
C GLU A 635 2.56 24.48 -16.02
N PRO A 636 3.60 24.10 -15.26
CA PRO A 636 4.18 22.77 -15.37
C PRO A 636 3.16 21.71 -14.91
N TYR A 637 3.03 20.64 -15.67
CA TYR A 637 2.18 19.49 -15.33
C TYR A 637 2.96 18.19 -15.51
N THR A 638 2.79 17.25 -14.58
CA THR A 638 3.36 15.92 -14.66
C THR A 638 2.32 14.89 -14.27
N HIS A 639 2.30 13.75 -14.96
CA HIS A 639 1.51 12.58 -14.59
C HIS A 639 2.22 11.71 -13.53
N GLU A 640 3.43 12.08 -13.09
CA GLU A 640 4.12 11.37 -12.02
C GLU A 640 3.39 11.55 -10.68
N GLU A 641 2.90 10.45 -10.12
CA GLU A 641 2.28 10.44 -8.81
C GLU A 641 3.38 10.42 -7.72
N VAL A 642 3.33 11.39 -6.81
CA VAL A 642 4.04 11.27 -5.54
C VAL A 642 3.36 10.15 -4.76
N LEU A 643 4.04 9.02 -4.60
CA LEU A 643 3.49 7.86 -3.89
C LEU A 643 3.18 8.26 -2.44
N PRO A 644 1.90 8.32 -2.05
CA PRO A 644 1.56 8.70 -0.69
C PRO A 644 1.88 7.56 0.29
N GLU A 645 2.02 7.89 1.57
CA GLU A 645 2.04 6.88 2.63
C GLU A 645 0.64 6.23 2.72
N VAL A 646 0.55 4.98 2.26
CA VAL A 646 -0.68 4.18 2.27
C VAL A 646 -0.73 3.34 3.53
N VAL A 647 -1.86 3.36 4.24
CA VAL A 647 -2.07 2.54 5.43
C VAL A 647 -2.25 1.07 5.04
N LEU A 648 -1.39 0.21 5.56
CA LEU A 648 -1.41 -1.24 5.33
C LEU A 648 -2.18 -1.97 6.43
N PRO A 649 -2.54 -3.25 6.24
CA PRO A 649 -3.19 -4.03 7.27
C PRO A 649 -2.38 -4.09 8.58
N ASP A 650 -1.06 -4.19 8.51
CA ASP A 650 -0.18 -4.28 9.68
C ASP A 650 -0.15 -2.98 10.51
N ASP A 651 -0.57 -1.85 9.92
CA ASP A 651 -0.69 -0.57 10.62
C ASP A 651 -1.99 -0.47 11.42
N ILE A 652 -2.96 -1.37 11.19
CA ILE A 652 -4.27 -1.34 11.83
C ILE A 652 -4.26 -2.18 13.10
N ASN A 653 -4.68 -1.59 14.21
CA ASN A 653 -4.89 -2.33 15.44
C ASN A 653 -6.28 -3.00 15.42
N PHE A 654 -6.32 -4.23 14.92
CA PHE A 654 -7.56 -5.01 14.75
C PHE A 654 -8.27 -5.37 16.06
N ALA A 655 -7.61 -5.26 17.22
CA ALA A 655 -8.20 -5.59 18.52
C ALA A 655 -9.41 -4.70 18.88
N TYR A 656 -9.51 -3.52 18.25
CA TYR A 656 -10.60 -2.56 18.45
C TYR A 656 -11.80 -2.75 17.53
N TYR A 657 -11.76 -3.72 16.61
CA TYR A 657 -12.84 -3.95 15.66
C TYR A 657 -13.44 -5.34 15.83
N LEU A 658 -14.77 -5.40 15.83
CA LEU A 658 -15.49 -6.67 15.86
C LEU A 658 -15.75 -7.17 14.42
N PRO A 659 -15.58 -8.48 14.17
CA PRO A 659 -16.05 -9.10 12.95
C PRO A 659 -17.54 -8.87 12.77
N SER A 660 -17.97 -8.55 11.54
CA SER A 660 -19.37 -8.33 11.19
C SER A 660 -19.65 -8.83 9.78
N ALA A 661 -20.86 -9.37 9.57
CA ALA A 661 -21.27 -9.85 8.26
C ALA A 661 -21.39 -8.69 7.25
N ARG A 662 -20.83 -8.88 6.06
CA ARG A 662 -20.99 -7.98 4.91
C ARG A 662 -22.42 -8.04 4.39
N HIS A 663 -22.98 -6.89 4.05
CA HIS A 663 -24.23 -6.80 3.31
C HIS A 663 -23.93 -6.97 1.81
N ASP A 664 -24.11 -8.18 1.32
CA ASP A 664 -23.95 -8.50 -0.10
C ASP A 664 -25.25 -8.23 -0.88
N ASN A 665 -25.12 -7.75 -2.11
CA ASN A 665 -26.26 -7.60 -3.02
C ASN A 665 -26.87 -8.97 -3.32
N LYS A 666 -28.20 -9.02 -3.42
CA LYS A 666 -28.88 -10.23 -3.88
C LYS A 666 -28.77 -10.31 -5.40
N VAL A 667 -28.31 -11.43 -5.92
CA VAL A 667 -28.31 -11.70 -7.36
C VAL A 667 -29.52 -12.58 -7.71
N TYR A 668 -30.28 -12.17 -8.71
CA TYR A 668 -31.44 -12.88 -9.21
C TYR A 668 -31.04 -13.84 -10.33
N TYR A 669 -31.22 -15.13 -10.10
CA TYR A 669 -31.01 -16.18 -11.10
C TYR A 669 -32.38 -16.71 -11.55
N PRO A 670 -32.93 -16.21 -12.67
CA PRO A 670 -34.17 -16.76 -13.22
C PRO A 670 -33.92 -18.20 -13.70
N LYS A 671 -34.98 -19.03 -13.69
CA LYS A 671 -34.91 -20.40 -14.23
C LYS A 671 -34.74 -20.44 -15.75
N ASP A 672 -35.20 -19.38 -16.42
CA ASP A 672 -35.06 -19.18 -17.87
C ASP A 672 -34.56 -17.76 -18.11
N PHE A 673 -33.49 -17.64 -18.88
CA PHE A 673 -32.87 -16.37 -19.27
C PHE A 673 -33.44 -15.82 -20.58
N TYR A 674 -34.19 -16.63 -21.34
CA TYR A 674 -34.70 -16.27 -22.65
C TYR A 674 -35.54 -14.99 -22.61
N GLU A 675 -35.16 -13.99 -23.42
CA GLU A 675 -35.76 -12.65 -23.51
C GLU A 675 -35.76 -11.86 -22.18
N ASN A 676 -35.02 -12.31 -21.16
CA ASN A 676 -34.97 -11.65 -19.85
C ASN A 676 -33.70 -10.81 -19.69
N PHE A 677 -33.86 -9.50 -19.89
CA PHE A 677 -32.81 -8.49 -19.72
C PHE A 677 -32.97 -7.66 -18.45
N THR A 678 -33.75 -8.15 -17.48
CA THR A 678 -33.89 -7.48 -16.17
C THR A 678 -32.54 -7.41 -15.46
N GLU A 679 -32.30 -6.31 -14.74
CA GLU A 679 -31.09 -6.13 -13.95
C GLU A 679 -30.92 -7.28 -12.95
N VAL A 680 -29.77 -7.97 -12.98
CA VAL A 680 -29.56 -9.20 -12.20
C VAL A 680 -29.22 -8.91 -10.74
N VAL A 681 -28.60 -7.77 -10.44
CA VAL A 681 -28.15 -7.41 -9.09
C VAL A 681 -29.16 -6.48 -8.42
N ALA A 682 -29.75 -6.89 -7.31
CA ALA A 682 -30.65 -6.06 -6.50
C ALA A 682 -29.88 -4.95 -5.76
N PRO A 683 -30.42 -3.72 -5.65
CA PRO A 683 -29.83 -2.70 -4.80
C PRO A 683 -30.03 -3.02 -3.31
N LEU A 684 -29.12 -2.52 -2.47
CA LEU A 684 -29.28 -2.55 -1.02
C LEU A 684 -30.19 -1.40 -0.55
N LYS A 685 -30.90 -1.62 0.57
CA LYS A 685 -31.73 -0.59 1.21
C LYS A 685 -30.88 0.37 2.03
N ALA A 686 -31.39 1.57 2.29
CA ALA A 686 -30.70 2.61 3.06
C ALA A 686 -30.15 2.11 4.42
N GLU A 687 -30.93 1.35 5.18
CA GLU A 687 -30.49 0.77 6.46
C GLU A 687 -29.30 -0.19 6.29
N GLN A 688 -29.33 -1.03 5.24
CA GLN A 688 -28.24 -1.94 4.93
C GLN A 688 -26.99 -1.17 4.49
N ILE A 689 -27.16 -0.08 3.75
CA ILE A 689 -26.07 0.82 3.35
C ILE A 689 -25.42 1.49 4.54
N THR A 690 -26.21 2.03 5.47
CA THR A 690 -25.70 2.65 6.70
C THR A 690 -24.96 1.63 7.57
N ASN A 691 -25.51 0.43 7.74
CA ASN A 691 -24.86 -0.64 8.49
C ASN A 691 -23.56 -1.11 7.80
N GLU A 692 -23.57 -1.23 6.48
CA GLU A 692 -22.39 -1.62 5.70
C GLU A 692 -21.30 -0.55 5.76
N ALA A 693 -21.66 0.72 5.62
CA ALA A 693 -20.73 1.84 5.73
C ALA A 693 -20.11 1.95 7.14
N SER A 694 -20.87 1.62 8.18
CA SER A 694 -20.41 1.57 9.58
C SER A 694 -19.35 0.47 9.82
N ARG A 695 -19.13 -0.43 8.86
CA ARG A 695 -18.03 -1.41 8.87
C ARG A 695 -16.68 -0.79 8.47
N CYS A 696 -16.64 0.47 8.01
CA CYS A 696 -15.39 1.12 7.65
C CYS A 696 -14.43 1.21 8.85
N LEU A 697 -13.14 0.88 8.64
CA LEU A 697 -12.09 0.99 9.67
C LEU A 697 -11.50 2.39 9.78
N SER A 698 -11.96 3.35 8.97
CA SER A 698 -11.45 4.73 8.91
C SER A 698 -9.92 4.81 8.75
N CYS A 699 -9.32 3.88 8.00
CA CYS A 699 -7.86 3.75 7.85
C CYS A 699 -7.20 5.11 7.59
N GLY A 700 -6.22 5.48 8.41
CA GLY A 700 -5.40 6.67 8.26
C GLY A 700 -6.07 7.98 8.64
N ASP A 701 -7.25 7.99 9.27
CA ASP A 701 -7.90 9.25 9.67
C ASP A 701 -8.64 9.12 10.99
N CYS A 702 -8.53 10.18 11.80
CA CYS A 702 -9.05 10.16 13.15
C CYS A 702 -10.58 10.23 13.13
N PHE A 703 -11.24 9.17 13.59
CA PHE A 703 -12.70 9.11 13.72
C PHE A 703 -13.19 9.38 15.16
N ASN A 704 -12.36 10.04 15.99
CA ASN A 704 -12.69 10.39 17.37
C ASN A 704 -13.16 9.20 18.23
N CYS A 705 -12.41 8.09 18.24
CA CYS A 705 -12.71 6.92 19.09
C CYS A 705 -12.44 7.13 20.59
N TYR A 706 -11.81 8.25 20.98
CA TYR A 706 -11.41 8.57 22.36
C TYR A 706 -10.37 7.62 22.99
N ASN A 707 -9.81 6.65 22.28
CA ASN A 707 -8.76 5.77 22.83
C ASN A 707 -7.52 6.58 23.28
N CYS A 708 -7.02 7.47 22.43
CA CYS A 708 -5.88 8.34 22.77
C CYS A 708 -6.14 9.22 24.01
N PHE A 709 -7.39 9.62 24.23
CA PHE A 709 -7.83 10.35 25.41
C PHE A 709 -7.83 9.44 26.65
N ASN A 710 -8.46 8.28 26.55
CA ASN A 710 -8.63 7.33 27.65
C ASN A 710 -7.30 6.70 28.13
N TYR A 711 -6.40 6.40 27.19
CA TYR A 711 -5.12 5.76 27.49
C TYR A 711 -3.99 6.75 27.78
N CYS A 712 -4.24 8.07 27.72
CA CYS A 712 -3.20 9.04 28.03
C CYS A 712 -2.90 9.04 29.55
N PRO A 713 -1.71 8.59 29.98
CA PRO A 713 -1.40 8.50 31.41
C PRO A 713 -1.28 9.87 32.09
N ASP A 714 -1.02 10.92 31.30
CA ASP A 714 -0.79 12.28 31.78
C ASP A 714 -1.99 13.21 31.54
N ALA A 715 -3.12 12.68 31.05
CA ALA A 715 -4.30 13.48 30.64
C ALA A 715 -3.96 14.64 29.68
N ALA A 716 -2.92 14.46 28.86
CA ALA A 716 -2.41 15.46 27.93
C ALA A 716 -3.20 15.49 26.60
N VAL A 717 -4.25 14.68 26.45
CA VAL A 717 -5.13 14.71 25.28
C VAL A 717 -6.46 15.32 25.69
N HIS A 718 -6.97 16.26 24.90
CA HIS A 718 -8.27 16.90 25.11
C HIS A 718 -9.03 17.06 23.80
N VAL A 719 -10.31 17.39 23.91
CA VAL A 719 -11.19 17.68 22.76
C VAL A 719 -11.30 19.20 22.63
N ASP A 720 -11.01 19.75 21.45
CA ASP A 720 -11.19 21.19 21.20
C ASP A 720 -12.66 21.56 20.98
N ASP A 721 -12.95 22.86 20.88
CA ASP A 721 -14.30 23.39 20.66
C ASP A 721 -14.96 22.90 19.36
N HIS A 722 -14.19 22.29 18.46
CA HIS A 722 -14.65 21.70 17.21
C HIS A 722 -14.76 20.17 17.28
N GLY A 723 -14.66 19.58 18.47
CA GLY A 723 -14.78 18.13 18.66
C GLY A 723 -13.55 17.34 18.19
N ARG A 724 -12.40 17.99 17.98
CA ARG A 724 -11.18 17.34 17.47
C ARG A 724 -10.24 17.01 18.61
N MET A 725 -9.62 15.83 18.54
CA MET A 725 -8.58 15.46 19.47
C MET A 725 -7.35 16.36 19.33
N ARG A 726 -6.84 16.83 20.46
CA ARG A 726 -5.65 17.69 20.57
C ARG A 726 -4.73 17.15 21.65
N ILE A 727 -3.43 17.28 21.40
CA ILE A 727 -2.39 16.94 22.36
C ILE A 727 -1.87 18.25 22.93
N ASP A 728 -1.97 18.39 24.24
CA ASP A 728 -1.30 19.45 24.97
C ASP A 728 0.16 19.08 25.16
N TYR A 729 1.00 19.65 24.30
CA TYR A 729 2.44 19.43 24.32
C TYR A 729 3.13 20.04 25.53
N ASP A 730 2.46 20.85 26.35
CA ASP A 730 3.02 21.30 27.63
C ASP A 730 2.98 20.20 28.68
N TYR A 731 2.14 19.17 28.52
CA TYR A 731 2.02 18.05 29.47
C TYR A 731 2.41 16.70 28.87
N CYS A 732 2.34 16.55 27.54
CA CYS A 732 2.66 15.29 26.87
C CYS A 732 4.13 14.89 27.03
N LYS A 733 4.38 13.80 27.76
CA LYS A 733 5.73 13.23 27.96
C LYS A 733 6.26 12.42 26.78
N GLY A 734 5.47 12.24 25.72
CA GLY A 734 5.90 11.48 24.55
C GLY A 734 6.08 9.98 24.79
N CYS A 735 5.16 9.34 25.53
CA CYS A 735 5.23 7.89 25.80
C CYS A 735 4.80 7.00 24.63
N GLY A 736 4.12 7.55 23.62
CA GLY A 736 3.69 6.81 22.42
C GLY A 736 2.44 5.93 22.58
N ILE A 737 1.89 5.76 23.79
CA ILE A 737 0.71 4.89 24.03
C ILE A 737 -0.46 5.27 23.12
N CYS A 738 -0.75 6.57 22.98
CA CYS A 738 -1.82 7.05 22.08
C CYS A 738 -1.63 6.62 20.62
N VAL A 739 -0.38 6.47 20.15
CA VAL A 739 -0.04 6.00 18.81
C VAL A 739 -0.27 4.50 18.71
N THR A 740 0.19 3.73 19.70
CA THR A 740 -0.01 2.26 19.75
C THR A 740 -1.48 1.87 19.87
N GLU A 741 -2.26 2.62 20.65
CA GLU A 741 -3.69 2.38 20.86
C GLU A 741 -4.58 3.02 19.79
N CYS A 742 -3.99 3.67 18.77
CA CYS A 742 -4.73 4.23 17.65
C CYS A 742 -5.25 3.09 16.76
N PRO A 743 -6.57 2.88 16.65
CA PRO A 743 -7.10 1.73 15.94
C PRO A 743 -6.96 1.84 14.41
N CYS A 744 -6.78 3.05 13.88
CA CYS A 744 -6.82 3.32 12.43
C CYS A 744 -5.49 3.84 11.87
N SER A 745 -4.41 3.91 12.64
CA SER A 745 -3.13 4.50 12.20
C SER A 745 -3.23 5.98 11.79
N SER A 746 -4.05 6.77 12.50
CA SER A 746 -4.17 8.22 12.27
C SER A 746 -3.19 9.05 13.11
N MET A 747 -2.17 8.42 13.69
CA MET A 747 -1.17 9.07 14.53
C MET A 747 0.23 8.62 14.12
N ASN A 748 1.17 9.55 14.17
CA ASN A 748 2.59 9.30 13.95
C ASN A 748 3.40 9.64 15.19
N PHE A 749 4.61 9.09 15.24
CA PHE A 749 5.55 9.30 16.32
C PHE A 749 6.91 9.70 15.73
N SER A 750 7.32 10.94 15.95
CA SER A 750 8.57 11.48 15.40
C SER A 750 9.50 11.95 16.51
N LEU A 751 10.82 11.94 16.26
CA LEU A 751 11.77 12.63 17.13
C LEU A 751 11.44 14.13 17.13
N SER A 752 11.39 14.70 18.35
CA SER A 752 11.04 16.11 18.60
C SER A 752 12.08 17.08 18.08
#